data_AF-A0A2G9NFD7-F1
#
_entry.id   AF-A0A2G9NFD7-F1
#
_cell.length_a   1.000
_cell.length_b   1.000
_cell.length_c   1.000
_cell.angle_alpha   90.00
_cell.angle_beta   90.00
_cell.angle_gamma   90.00
#
_symmetry.space_group_name_H-M   'P 1'
#
loop_
_entity.id
_entity.type
_entity.pdbx_description
1 polymer ?
#
loop_
_entity_poly.entity_id
_entity_poly.type
_entity_poly.pdbx_seq_one_letter_code
_entity_poly.pdbx_strand_id
1 'polypeptide(L)'
;MSGINLNELQSAVFSAKKELKNYEFQRALQYLFLTLSLITALLFIFSFFMDFFDMTGYATYIEAGGGSVTGIDITQKFPAEQWAGIYGFALRVPGIEEQFYSDVESGTISRSDVFFSCINPEAVGGPELFSSTSPSLDFSDVEPADVSAVDSLINCTGYIYCANNTFTENMTIYIGDTIVENIPSTYTYKYDGSNEIFDIGIVNVSGKLAFVSHITSDFQKGYNPNVTVNYQMLLPTPESSTTRHYFFADPNDECPGGGIGSSFNATAYGYIFDNSGNAIENATINVAGYSTDSNVSGDYNLSFLVMSGTYNLVVQKSGFFPGFAEIDVNFTNSVIEQNITLYPEVSDNVINPIVNGTVRDSAGSAISSAIIVLGDNSTTSDSSGSYSFTPSVIVGEQPIISFKQGYDNYYYLLNFSQNTSAVEHNIVMLEADNFATGPYTDEYQQAKQEAEEAGIDYWISTQNIKKEVRVNTFIEEEIKLFNFKSSDVTLSFSLASELEELIKMNKKSVVIPPDESGSVVLSIFGNVPIGVYSGNLSVTGDIEQEIPIYVEVIESGNIIDSLLLSIDLFKNSFRPGEDLKSRITLDNFLDKQSYQVLLNYYIVDVNNSRVFYSESEEVEIENSLTLLKNFPIPEEDMEDGNYLLKVEAKHLNLISTGIASFIIAKPLYLYAFLGIPLWTILVGVSAFSFLMFNFFLYRAHVQKKKRYKLELNTALLPKSGPRSITLGKIAERKDLSYYNIDMLTTHAIVAGATGGGKSISAQVIVEEALKKDIAVIVFDPTAQWSGMLRKCEDKKMLSFYPKFGLKPSDAKAFPGNVKMIKDPRQAIDIKKYMNPGHIQILALNKLDPSDMDKFVSSVIVSIFRSSPEEHPGLRFLLVFDEVHRLLPKFGGSGEGFLQIERACREFRKWGFGVMLVSQVLSDFVGEIKANINTEVQMRVSEEKDLARIKERYGLEALKSLVKADVGVGMVQNAEYNRGLPYFVAFRPILHSTRRLPDDVLDKYNEYGEKIEDLEYQIEQLETEKVDTFDLKMELKLVKD
;
A
#
# COMPACT_ATOMS: atom_id res chain seq x y z
N MET A 1 -48.27 -17.19 -24.12
CA MET A 1 -47.00 -17.79 -23.66
C MET A 1 -46.89 -19.19 -24.24
N SER A 2 -46.01 -19.39 -25.22
CA SER A 2 -45.44 -20.69 -25.63
C SER A 2 -44.46 -20.44 -26.78
N GLY A 3 -43.32 -21.14 -26.81
CA GLY A 3 -42.42 -21.15 -27.97
C GLY A 3 -41.34 -20.06 -28.06
N ILE A 4 -40.61 -19.77 -26.96
CA ILE A 4 -39.21 -19.31 -27.11
C ILE A 4 -38.34 -20.57 -27.16
N ASN A 5 -37.58 -20.74 -28.23
CA ASN A 5 -36.75 -21.92 -28.42
C ASN A 5 -35.58 -21.89 -27.41
N LEU A 6 -35.47 -22.93 -26.57
CA LEU A 6 -34.52 -22.95 -25.44
C LEU A 6 -33.07 -22.74 -25.90
N ASN A 7 -32.75 -23.21 -27.11
CA ASN A 7 -31.44 -23.09 -27.75
C ASN A 7 -31.09 -21.64 -28.14
N GLU A 8 -32.09 -20.82 -28.52
CA GLU A 8 -31.86 -19.41 -28.84
C GLU A 8 -31.53 -18.61 -27.57
N LEU A 9 -32.28 -18.86 -26.49
CA LEU A 9 -32.03 -18.26 -25.18
C LEU A 9 -30.63 -18.64 -24.64
N GLN A 10 -30.24 -19.92 -24.78
CA GLN A 10 -28.89 -20.38 -24.44
C GLN A 10 -27.82 -19.69 -25.31
N SER A 11 -28.06 -19.50 -26.61
CA SER A 11 -27.12 -18.80 -27.50
C SER A 11 -26.92 -17.33 -27.11
N ALA A 12 -28.00 -16.64 -26.71
CA ALA A 12 -27.96 -15.26 -26.26
C ALA A 12 -27.22 -15.12 -24.92
N VAL A 13 -27.50 -16.00 -23.96
CA VAL A 13 -26.79 -16.06 -22.67
C VAL A 13 -25.30 -16.42 -22.85
N PHE A 14 -24.99 -17.31 -23.80
CA PHE A 14 -23.60 -17.65 -24.14
C PHE A 14 -22.87 -16.46 -24.78
N SER A 15 -23.51 -15.71 -25.69
CA SER A 15 -22.95 -14.48 -26.27
C SER A 15 -22.69 -13.43 -25.18
N ALA A 16 -23.67 -13.16 -24.31
CA ALA A 16 -23.53 -12.22 -23.21
C ALA A 16 -22.41 -12.60 -22.22
N LYS A 17 -22.29 -13.90 -21.86
CA LYS A 17 -21.18 -14.39 -21.03
C LYS A 17 -19.82 -14.23 -21.73
N LYS A 18 -19.76 -14.45 -23.05
CA LYS A 18 -18.55 -14.26 -23.85
C LYS A 18 -18.15 -12.77 -23.94
N GLU A 19 -19.10 -11.87 -24.08
CA GLU A 19 -18.85 -10.42 -24.02
C GLU A 19 -18.37 -9.96 -22.64
N LEU A 20 -19.02 -10.42 -21.56
CA LEU A 20 -18.60 -10.10 -20.19
C LEU A 20 -17.15 -10.57 -19.93
N LYS A 21 -16.83 -11.82 -20.30
CA LYS A 21 -15.47 -12.37 -20.17
C LYS A 21 -14.45 -11.59 -21.02
N ASN A 22 -14.83 -11.15 -22.23
CA ASN A 22 -13.98 -10.29 -23.06
C ASN A 22 -13.77 -8.89 -22.45
N TYR A 23 -14.78 -8.35 -21.78
CA TYR A 23 -14.69 -7.05 -21.10
C TYR A 23 -13.80 -7.13 -19.85
N GLU A 24 -13.97 -8.16 -19.03
CA GLU A 24 -13.11 -8.44 -17.88
C GLU A 24 -11.65 -8.67 -18.31
N PHE A 25 -11.44 -9.45 -19.37
CA PHE A 25 -10.11 -9.68 -19.95
C PHE A 25 -9.46 -8.38 -20.48
N GLN A 26 -10.21 -7.51 -21.14
CA GLN A 26 -9.71 -6.18 -21.54
C GLN A 26 -9.38 -5.29 -20.35
N ARG A 27 -10.14 -5.38 -19.25
CA ARG A 27 -9.86 -4.64 -18.01
C ARG A 27 -8.61 -5.18 -17.32
N ALA A 28 -8.42 -6.50 -17.27
CA ALA A 28 -7.22 -7.13 -16.77
C ALA A 28 -5.97 -6.73 -17.57
N LEU A 29 -6.05 -6.72 -18.91
CA LEU A 29 -4.98 -6.22 -19.78
C LEU A 29 -4.67 -4.74 -19.55
N GLN A 30 -5.69 -3.89 -19.33
CA GLN A 30 -5.47 -2.48 -18.99
C GLN A 30 -4.67 -2.31 -17.70
N TYR A 31 -5.00 -3.04 -16.64
CA TYR A 31 -4.25 -3.00 -15.39
C TYR A 31 -2.84 -3.58 -15.55
N LEU A 32 -2.68 -4.69 -16.28
CA LEU A 32 -1.38 -5.31 -16.56
C LEU A 32 -0.42 -4.38 -17.30
N PHE A 33 -0.88 -3.72 -18.37
CA PHE A 33 -0.03 -2.78 -19.11
C PHE A 33 0.23 -1.47 -18.34
N LEU A 34 -0.70 -1.06 -17.46
CA LEU A 34 -0.45 0.07 -16.55
C LEU A 34 0.64 -0.28 -15.53
N THR A 35 0.50 -1.39 -14.79
CA THR A 35 1.48 -1.82 -13.78
C THR A 35 2.84 -2.11 -14.40
N LEU A 36 2.89 -2.80 -15.54
CA LEU A 36 4.14 -3.06 -16.24
C LEU A 36 4.83 -1.76 -16.71
N SER A 37 4.07 -0.78 -17.22
CA SER A 37 4.65 0.51 -17.62
C SER A 37 5.18 1.31 -16.43
N LEU A 38 4.47 1.29 -15.30
CA LEU A 38 4.88 1.94 -14.06
C LEU A 38 6.13 1.26 -13.48
N ILE A 39 6.13 -0.05 -13.30
CA ILE A 39 7.27 -0.80 -12.74
C ILE A 39 8.52 -0.60 -13.59
N THR A 40 8.42 -0.74 -14.93
CA THR A 40 9.60 -0.57 -15.81
C THR A 40 10.07 0.88 -15.89
N ALA A 41 9.17 1.87 -15.86
CA ALA A 41 9.55 3.28 -15.75
C ALA A 41 10.21 3.57 -14.40
N LEU A 42 9.71 3.03 -13.29
CA LEU A 42 10.24 3.25 -11.94
C LEU A 42 11.58 2.54 -11.74
N LEU A 43 11.79 1.36 -12.32
CA LEU A 43 13.10 0.68 -12.38
C LEU A 43 14.10 1.42 -13.27
N PHE A 44 13.68 1.99 -14.40
CA PHE A 44 14.54 2.83 -15.24
C PHE A 44 14.91 4.13 -14.54
N ILE A 45 13.93 4.82 -13.95
CA ILE A 45 14.13 6.03 -13.13
C ILE A 45 15.06 5.70 -11.97
N PHE A 46 14.82 4.64 -11.21
CA PHE A 46 15.69 4.22 -10.11
C PHE A 46 17.13 3.95 -10.59
N SER A 47 17.31 3.15 -11.66
CA SER A 47 18.63 2.87 -12.23
C SER A 47 19.34 4.15 -12.72
N PHE A 48 18.60 5.09 -13.30
CA PHE A 48 19.13 6.37 -13.78
C PHE A 48 19.43 7.34 -12.62
N PHE A 49 18.62 7.36 -11.56
CA PHE A 49 18.87 8.19 -10.38
C PHE A 49 20.07 7.69 -9.57
N MET A 50 20.23 6.37 -9.43
CA MET A 50 21.40 5.75 -8.81
C MET A 50 22.71 6.11 -9.54
N ASP A 51 22.65 6.34 -10.85
CA ASP A 51 23.81 6.66 -11.69
C ASP A 51 24.07 8.17 -11.86
N PHE A 52 23.03 8.96 -12.16
CA PHE A 52 23.16 10.37 -12.51
C PHE A 52 23.56 11.26 -11.32
N PHE A 53 23.25 10.82 -10.10
CA PHE A 53 23.52 11.59 -8.89
C PHE A 53 24.70 11.04 -8.07
N ASP A 54 25.33 9.92 -8.47
CA ASP A 54 26.25 9.11 -7.63
C ASP A 54 25.77 9.06 -6.16
N MET A 55 24.45 8.83 -5.98
CA MET A 55 23.72 9.29 -4.80
C MET A 55 23.84 8.30 -3.64
N THR A 56 24.74 8.59 -2.69
CA THR A 56 24.79 7.91 -1.39
C THR A 56 23.69 8.38 -0.43
N GLY A 57 23.01 9.51 -0.72
CA GLY A 57 21.87 10.01 0.06
C GLY A 57 21.24 11.30 -0.47
N TYR A 58 20.05 11.67 0.03
CA TYR A 58 19.32 12.89 -0.35
C TYR A 58 19.39 13.94 0.77
N ALA A 59 19.79 15.18 0.44
CA ALA A 59 19.80 16.30 1.38
C ALA A 59 18.74 17.35 0.99
N THR A 60 18.04 17.91 1.98
CA THR A 60 17.00 18.92 1.75
C THR A 60 17.60 20.31 1.48
N TYR A 61 17.06 21.02 0.48
CA TYR A 61 17.41 22.40 0.18
C TYR A 61 16.55 23.35 1.01
N ILE A 62 17.17 24.13 1.90
CA ILE A 62 16.54 25.23 2.63
C ILE A 62 17.10 26.54 2.07
N GLU A 63 16.24 27.37 1.50
CA GLU A 63 16.60 28.66 0.92
C GLU A 63 16.81 29.72 2.03
N ALA A 64 17.97 29.67 2.69
CA ALA A 64 18.38 30.61 3.73
C ALA A 64 19.49 31.54 3.22
N GLY A 65 19.12 32.76 2.82
CA GLY A 65 20.10 33.78 2.44
C GLY A 65 20.79 34.39 3.65
N GLY A 66 22.03 33.96 3.96
CA GLY A 66 22.79 34.58 5.05
C GLY A 66 24.03 33.82 5.55
N GLY A 67 25.00 33.52 4.68
CA GLY A 67 26.31 32.99 5.10
C GLY A 67 27.07 32.24 4.01
N SER A 68 28.40 32.26 4.08
CA SER A 68 29.26 31.38 3.29
C SER A 68 29.46 30.05 4.01
N VAL A 69 28.97 28.96 3.43
CA VAL A 69 29.18 27.60 3.94
C VAL A 69 30.65 27.21 3.76
N THR A 70 31.37 27.01 4.85
CA THR A 70 32.82 26.69 4.86
C THR A 70 33.12 25.18 4.90
N GLY A 71 32.11 24.34 5.11
CA GLY A 71 32.20 22.88 5.11
C GLY A 71 30.82 22.25 5.06
N ILE A 72 30.72 21.02 4.54
CA ILE A 72 29.50 20.22 4.48
C ILE A 72 29.87 18.81 4.95
N ASP A 73 29.35 18.40 6.10
CA ASP A 73 29.41 17.01 6.54
C ASP A 73 28.23 16.23 5.97
N ILE A 74 28.52 15.15 5.26
CA ILE A 74 27.53 14.25 4.67
C ILE A 74 27.60 12.90 5.39
N THR A 75 26.71 12.69 6.35
CA THR A 75 26.64 11.43 7.12
C THR A 75 25.71 10.42 6.44
N GLN A 76 26.25 9.31 5.96
CA GLN A 76 25.45 8.17 5.51
C GLN A 76 25.14 7.26 6.72
N LYS A 77 23.85 6.96 6.95
CA LYS A 77 23.39 6.08 8.03
C LYS A 77 22.75 4.82 7.44
N PHE A 78 23.11 3.66 7.96
CA PHE A 78 22.57 2.35 7.63
C PHE A 78 22.13 1.64 8.92
N PRO A 79 21.08 0.80 8.90
CA PRO A 79 20.67 0.04 10.07
C PRO A 79 21.76 -0.98 10.44
N ALA A 80 22.15 -0.99 11.71
CA ALA A 80 23.09 -1.97 12.24
C ALA A 80 22.31 -3.19 12.76
N GLU A 81 21.73 -3.97 11.84
CA GLU A 81 20.81 -5.07 12.17
C GLU A 81 21.49 -6.18 13.00
N GLN A 82 22.82 -6.26 12.97
CA GLN A 82 23.64 -7.23 13.71
C GLN A 82 23.96 -6.81 15.17
N TRP A 83 23.36 -5.70 15.63
CA TRP A 83 23.48 -5.20 17.00
C TRP A 83 22.12 -4.87 17.59
N ALA A 84 22.01 -4.97 18.92
CA ALA A 84 20.89 -4.46 19.69
C ALA A 84 21.39 -3.43 20.72
N GLY A 85 20.67 -2.32 20.87
CA GLY A 85 20.94 -1.35 21.92
C GLY A 85 20.17 -1.70 23.18
N ILE A 86 20.83 -1.68 24.34
CA ILE A 86 20.16 -1.82 25.63
C ILE A 86 20.56 -0.67 26.56
N TYR A 87 19.60 -0.15 27.32
CA TYR A 87 19.79 0.99 28.21
C TYR A 87 18.82 0.91 29.38
N GLY A 88 19.19 1.46 30.54
CA GLY A 88 18.30 1.46 31.70
C GLY A 88 19.00 1.82 32.99
N PHE A 89 18.44 1.33 34.10
CA PHE A 89 19.04 1.50 35.42
C PHE A 89 19.80 0.25 35.85
N ALA A 90 21.08 0.39 36.18
CA ALA A 90 21.86 -0.60 36.91
C ALA A 90 21.98 -0.13 38.36
N LEU A 91 21.33 -0.81 39.30
CA LEU A 91 21.20 -0.36 40.69
C LEU A 91 21.44 -1.49 41.69
N ARG A 92 21.99 -1.15 42.86
CA ARG A 92 22.12 -2.08 43.98
C ARG A 92 20.75 -2.37 44.60
N VAL A 93 20.50 -3.64 44.90
CA VAL A 93 19.38 -4.22 45.67
C VAL A 93 19.89 -5.49 46.39
N PRO A 94 20.23 -5.47 47.70
CA PRO A 94 20.69 -6.64 48.42
C PRO A 94 19.53 -7.56 48.82
N GLY A 95 19.86 -8.84 49.01
CA GLY A 95 18.85 -9.89 49.20
C GLY A 95 18.19 -10.33 47.89
N ILE A 96 18.47 -9.66 46.77
CA ILE A 96 18.29 -10.23 45.44
C ILE A 96 19.45 -11.19 45.18
N GLU A 97 19.11 -12.46 44.98
CA GLU A 97 19.99 -13.53 44.48
C GLU A 97 19.57 -13.98 43.06
N GLU A 98 18.56 -13.31 42.49
CA GLU A 98 18.01 -13.61 41.17
C GLU A 98 18.84 -12.94 40.07
N GLN A 99 19.19 -13.70 39.04
CA GLN A 99 20.01 -13.23 37.93
C GLN A 99 19.15 -12.59 36.84
N PHE A 100 19.42 -11.31 36.55
CA PHE A 100 18.73 -10.57 35.51
C PHE A 100 19.30 -10.87 34.13
N TYR A 101 18.40 -10.97 33.15
CA TYR A 101 18.73 -11.06 31.73
C TYR A 101 17.68 -10.34 30.89
N SER A 102 18.03 -10.07 29.63
CA SER A 102 17.13 -9.53 28.63
C SER A 102 17.26 -10.31 27.32
N ASP A 103 16.13 -10.63 26.70
CA ASP A 103 16.07 -11.16 25.35
C ASP A 103 16.08 -9.97 24.36
N VAL A 104 17.22 -9.73 23.71
CA VAL A 104 17.40 -8.60 22.78
C VAL A 104 17.26 -9.04 21.33
N GLU A 105 16.40 -8.35 20.58
CA GLU A 105 16.14 -8.62 19.16
C GLU A 105 17.07 -7.80 18.26
N SER A 106 17.63 -8.47 17.25
CA SER A 106 18.46 -7.91 16.17
C SER A 106 17.90 -6.59 15.61
N GLY A 107 18.73 -5.55 15.62
CA GLY A 107 18.39 -4.21 15.09
C GLY A 107 17.45 -3.36 15.97
N THR A 108 17.11 -3.80 17.18
CA THR A 108 16.21 -3.07 18.10
C THR A 108 16.96 -2.30 19.19
N ILE A 109 16.27 -1.38 19.86
CA ILE A 109 16.74 -0.75 21.10
C ILE A 109 15.70 -1.00 22.18
N SER A 110 16.06 -1.78 23.21
CA SER A 110 15.20 -2.15 24.32
C SER A 110 15.63 -1.48 25.63
N ARG A 111 14.70 -1.30 26.57
CA ARG A 111 15.02 -0.89 27.94
C ARG A 111 15.09 -2.12 28.84
N SER A 112 16.11 -2.19 29.68
CA SER A 112 16.24 -3.20 30.73
C SER A 112 16.79 -2.52 31.96
N ASP A 113 16.05 -2.60 33.07
CA ASP A 113 16.55 -2.14 34.38
C ASP A 113 17.00 -3.40 35.14
N VAL A 114 18.24 -3.40 35.63
CA VAL A 114 18.96 -4.56 36.17
C VAL A 114 19.42 -4.28 37.60
N PHE A 115 19.28 -5.29 38.48
CA PHE A 115 19.45 -5.12 39.91
C PHE A 115 20.46 -6.12 40.48
N PHE A 116 21.38 -5.65 41.33
CA PHE A 116 22.47 -6.48 41.88
C PHE A 116 22.58 -6.42 43.39
N SER A 117 22.93 -7.54 44.02
CA SER A 117 23.19 -7.60 45.47
C SER A 117 24.29 -6.63 45.92
N CYS A 118 25.29 -6.43 45.05
CA CYS A 118 26.47 -5.61 45.27
C CYS A 118 26.80 -4.79 44.02
N ILE A 119 26.95 -3.47 44.22
CA ILE A 119 27.63 -2.49 43.34
C ILE A 119 28.21 -1.46 44.30
N ASN A 120 29.50 -1.12 44.19
CA ASN A 120 30.14 -0.08 44.99
C ASN A 120 30.36 1.22 44.17
N PRO A 121 29.64 2.31 44.46
CA PRO A 121 29.84 3.57 43.77
C PRO A 121 31.17 4.28 44.14
N GLU A 122 31.89 3.80 45.15
CA GLU A 122 33.21 4.29 45.57
C GLU A 122 34.37 3.37 45.12
N ALA A 123 34.10 2.37 44.25
CA ALA A 123 35.13 1.54 43.65
C ALA A 123 36.17 2.37 42.88
N VAL A 124 37.43 1.95 42.92
CA VAL A 124 38.50 2.58 42.12
C VAL A 124 38.23 2.26 40.66
N GLY A 125 38.04 3.27 39.81
CA GLY A 125 37.59 3.10 38.42
C GLY A 125 36.13 3.52 38.21
N GLY A 126 35.30 3.34 39.23
CA GLY A 126 33.85 3.52 39.16
C GLY A 126 33.13 2.21 38.78
N PRO A 127 31.89 2.00 39.23
CA PRO A 127 31.25 0.69 39.21
C PRO A 127 30.98 0.14 37.80
N GLU A 128 31.37 -1.11 37.55
CA GLU A 128 31.22 -1.78 36.26
C GLU A 128 29.95 -2.64 36.15
N LEU A 129 29.35 -2.62 34.95
CA LEU A 129 28.29 -3.53 34.52
C LEU A 129 28.80 -4.43 33.40
N PHE A 130 28.68 -5.75 33.59
CA PHE A 130 28.99 -6.75 32.58
C PHE A 130 27.73 -7.39 32.02
N SER A 131 27.76 -7.75 30.74
CA SER A 131 26.68 -8.45 30.04
C SER A 131 27.25 -9.55 29.15
N SER A 132 26.70 -10.76 29.22
CA SER A 132 27.13 -11.90 28.40
C SER A 132 25.95 -12.79 28.03
N THR A 133 26.05 -13.49 26.90
CA THR A 133 25.08 -14.54 26.55
C THR A 133 25.16 -15.77 27.48
N SER A 134 26.21 -15.85 28.30
CA SER A 134 26.37 -16.90 29.32
C SER A 134 25.67 -16.55 30.63
N PRO A 135 24.85 -17.46 31.22
CA PRO A 135 24.22 -17.28 32.55
C PRO A 135 25.21 -17.40 33.73
N SER A 136 26.51 -17.45 33.50
CA SER A 136 27.51 -17.38 34.57
C SER A 136 28.83 -16.87 34.03
N LEU A 137 29.48 -15.98 34.78
CA LEU A 137 30.80 -15.46 34.52
C LEU A 137 31.68 -15.68 35.75
N ASP A 138 32.93 -16.07 35.53
CA ASP A 138 33.94 -16.25 36.58
C ASP A 138 34.98 -15.14 36.45
N PHE A 139 34.96 -14.21 37.40
CA PHE A 139 35.79 -13.00 37.41
C PHE A 139 37.17 -13.22 38.06
N SER A 140 37.59 -14.47 38.27
CA SER A 140 38.94 -14.79 38.74
C SER A 140 40.03 -14.57 37.68
N ASP A 141 39.66 -14.56 36.40
CA ASP A 141 40.52 -14.22 35.27
C ASP A 141 39.74 -13.38 34.24
N VAL A 142 40.17 -12.14 34.02
CA VAL A 142 39.53 -11.21 33.09
C VAL A 142 40.60 -10.49 32.27
N GLU A 143 40.58 -10.75 30.97
CA GLU A 143 41.51 -10.17 30.00
C GLU A 143 40.75 -9.35 28.94
N PRO A 144 41.41 -8.41 28.24
CA PRO A 144 40.90 -7.83 27.00
C PRO A 144 40.47 -8.91 25.99
N ALA A 145 39.27 -8.82 25.42
CA ALA A 145 38.82 -9.79 24.42
C ALA A 145 39.40 -9.52 23.02
N ASP A 146 39.53 -10.58 22.23
CA ASP A 146 39.72 -10.44 20.79
C ASP A 146 38.41 -9.98 20.12
N VAL A 147 38.43 -8.77 19.57
CA VAL A 147 37.27 -8.14 18.91
C VAL A 147 36.78 -8.96 17.72
N SER A 148 37.67 -9.71 17.05
CA SER A 148 37.30 -10.58 15.93
C SER A 148 36.41 -11.76 16.33
N ALA A 149 36.38 -12.13 17.62
CA ALA A 149 35.43 -13.11 18.15
C ALA A 149 33.99 -12.58 18.11
N VAL A 150 33.79 -11.26 18.30
CA VAL A 150 32.46 -10.63 18.21
C VAL A 150 31.99 -10.56 16.77
N ASP A 151 32.88 -10.19 15.83
CA ASP A 151 32.58 -10.21 14.40
C ASP A 151 32.25 -11.61 13.88
N SER A 152 32.93 -12.62 14.40
CA SER A 152 32.62 -14.03 14.13
C SER A 152 31.25 -14.43 14.70
N LEU A 153 30.86 -13.91 15.87
CA LEU A 153 29.56 -14.18 16.51
C LEU A 153 28.38 -13.58 15.73
N ILE A 154 28.51 -12.34 15.23
CA ILE A 154 27.45 -11.66 14.47
C ILE A 154 27.57 -11.87 12.95
N ASN A 155 28.55 -12.65 12.49
CA ASN A 155 28.87 -12.90 11.08
C ASN A 155 29.11 -11.59 10.27
N CYS A 156 29.79 -10.62 10.89
CA CYS A 156 30.15 -9.35 10.25
C CYS A 156 31.57 -9.43 9.68
N THR A 157 31.73 -9.04 8.41
CA THR A 157 33.06 -8.87 7.79
C THR A 157 33.09 -7.63 6.91
N GLY A 158 34.08 -6.76 7.10
CA GLY A 158 34.36 -5.63 6.22
C GLY A 158 33.41 -4.42 6.28
N TYR A 159 32.43 -4.40 7.17
CA TYR A 159 31.53 -3.25 7.38
C TYR A 159 31.97 -2.36 8.55
N ILE A 160 31.58 -1.08 8.53
CA ILE A 160 31.95 -0.11 9.58
C ILE A 160 31.35 -0.49 10.94
N TYR A 161 30.14 -1.07 10.98
CA TYR A 161 29.53 -1.58 12.22
C TYR A 161 30.11 -2.93 12.69
N CYS A 162 31.08 -3.53 11.98
CA CYS A 162 31.77 -4.70 12.52
C CYS A 162 32.52 -4.27 13.79
N ALA A 163 32.53 -5.12 14.80
CA ALA A 163 33.16 -4.87 16.09
C ALA A 163 34.62 -4.43 15.90
N ASN A 164 35.39 -5.09 15.03
CA ASN A 164 36.80 -4.78 14.79
C ASN A 164 37.03 -3.43 14.08
N ASN A 165 35.97 -2.79 13.58
CA ASN A 165 35.97 -1.43 13.03
C ASN A 165 35.23 -0.41 13.93
N THR A 166 34.60 -0.87 15.01
CA THR A 166 33.78 -0.05 15.93
C THR A 166 34.46 0.13 17.28
N PHE A 167 35.04 -0.94 17.82
CA PHE A 167 35.80 -1.00 19.07
C PHE A 167 37.28 -0.74 18.78
N THR A 168 37.60 0.55 18.57
CA THR A 168 38.91 1.03 18.10
C THR A 168 39.67 1.84 19.15
N GLU A 169 39.01 2.18 20.25
CA GLU A 169 39.61 2.80 21.43
C GLU A 169 40.00 1.72 22.45
N ASN A 170 40.70 2.11 23.51
CA ASN A 170 40.98 1.25 24.65
C ASN A 170 40.40 1.85 25.93
N MET A 171 39.80 1.01 26.78
CA MET A 171 39.42 1.35 28.16
C MET A 171 40.21 0.52 29.18
N THR A 172 40.06 0.91 30.44
CA THR A 172 40.59 0.21 31.62
C THR A 172 39.44 0.04 32.60
N ILE A 173 39.33 -1.14 33.21
CA ILE A 173 38.37 -1.43 34.29
C ILE A 173 39.12 -1.98 35.51
N TYR A 174 38.41 -2.05 36.63
CA TYR A 174 38.91 -2.61 37.88
C TYR A 174 38.00 -3.76 38.32
N ILE A 175 38.61 -4.77 38.93
CA ILE A 175 37.91 -5.95 39.44
C ILE A 175 38.48 -6.21 40.85
N GLY A 176 37.78 -5.69 41.85
CA GLY A 176 38.35 -5.37 43.16
C GLY A 176 39.62 -4.52 43.03
N ASP A 177 40.74 -5.01 43.57
CA ASP A 177 42.06 -4.37 43.47
C ASP A 177 42.80 -4.65 42.13
N THR A 178 42.23 -5.44 41.22
CA THR A 178 42.90 -5.90 39.99
C THR A 178 42.60 -4.98 38.81
N ILE A 179 43.63 -4.42 38.17
CA ILE A 179 43.49 -3.51 37.02
C ILE A 179 43.58 -4.29 35.71
N VAL A 180 42.60 -4.12 34.82
CA VAL A 180 42.62 -4.70 33.47
C VAL A 180 42.68 -3.56 32.44
N GLU A 181 43.86 -3.34 31.86
CA GLU A 181 44.15 -2.28 30.90
C GLU A 181 44.08 -2.77 29.44
N ASN A 182 43.89 -1.84 28.49
CA ASN A 182 43.87 -2.09 27.04
C ASN A 182 42.70 -2.97 26.56
N ILE A 183 41.53 -2.82 27.18
CA ILE A 183 40.29 -3.47 26.76
C ILE A 183 39.76 -2.75 25.51
N PRO A 184 39.59 -3.42 24.36
CA PRO A 184 39.01 -2.80 23.17
C PRO A 184 37.63 -2.25 23.46
N SER A 185 37.44 -0.96 23.18
CA SER A 185 36.28 -0.20 23.59
C SER A 185 35.76 0.74 22.51
N THR A 186 34.52 1.18 22.70
CA THR A 186 33.89 2.23 21.92
C THR A 186 32.95 3.05 22.83
N TYR A 187 32.43 4.15 22.30
CA TYR A 187 31.42 4.95 22.99
C TYR A 187 30.09 4.88 22.26
N THR A 188 29.00 4.76 23.02
CA THR A 188 27.65 4.80 22.48
C THR A 188 27.09 6.22 22.52
N TYR A 189 26.50 6.67 21.40
CA TYR A 189 25.98 8.02 21.26
C TYR A 189 24.69 8.24 22.05
N LYS A 190 24.51 9.46 22.55
CA LYS A 190 23.23 9.94 23.06
C LYS A 190 22.28 10.31 21.92
N TYR A 191 20.97 10.39 22.20
CA TYR A 191 19.97 10.82 21.22
C TYR A 191 20.24 12.21 20.62
N ASP A 192 20.89 13.12 21.36
CA ASP A 192 21.24 14.45 20.88
C ASP A 192 22.50 14.48 19.96
N GLY A 193 23.17 13.34 19.78
CA GLY A 193 24.36 13.20 18.94
C GLY A 193 25.68 13.53 19.64
N SER A 194 25.68 13.82 20.94
CA SER A 194 26.91 13.86 21.72
C SER A 194 27.48 12.45 21.95
N ASN A 195 28.82 12.36 21.92
CA ASN A 195 29.59 11.15 22.19
C ASN A 195 30.21 11.21 23.60
N GLU A 196 31.03 10.21 23.98
CA GLU A 196 31.97 10.24 25.12
C GLU A 196 31.39 10.05 26.54
N ILE A 197 30.18 9.48 26.70
CA ILE A 197 29.54 9.38 28.05
C ILE A 197 29.16 7.96 28.50
N PHE A 198 28.80 7.06 27.58
CA PHE A 198 28.61 5.64 27.90
C PHE A 198 29.61 4.83 27.07
N ASP A 199 30.69 4.41 27.71
CA ASP A 199 31.67 3.51 27.13
C ASP A 199 31.15 2.06 27.16
N ILE A 200 31.66 1.26 26.23
CA ILE A 200 31.48 -0.18 26.23
C ILE A 200 32.75 -0.85 25.74
N GLY A 201 33.26 -1.78 26.52
CA GLY A 201 34.42 -2.61 26.24
C GLY A 201 34.05 -4.06 26.02
N ILE A 202 34.97 -4.81 25.42
CA ILE A 202 34.83 -6.24 25.20
C ILE A 202 35.90 -6.95 26.02
N VAL A 203 35.46 -7.71 27.02
CA VAL A 203 36.32 -8.48 27.93
C VAL A 203 36.07 -9.97 27.77
N ASN A 204 37.12 -10.73 27.97
CA ASN A 204 37.09 -12.18 28.04
C ASN A 204 37.16 -12.57 29.51
N VAL A 205 36.01 -12.93 30.08
CA VAL A 205 35.87 -13.30 31.49
C VAL A 205 35.93 -14.82 31.56
N SER A 206 37.09 -15.38 31.93
CA SER A 206 37.39 -16.81 31.96
C SER A 206 36.97 -17.58 30.69
N GLY A 207 37.36 -17.08 29.51
CA GLY A 207 37.05 -17.70 28.22
C GLY A 207 35.65 -17.42 27.68
N LYS A 208 34.82 -16.65 28.40
CA LYS A 208 33.50 -16.21 27.95
C LYS A 208 33.55 -14.74 27.53
N LEU A 209 33.04 -14.48 26.33
CA LEU A 209 32.84 -13.12 25.84
C LEU A 209 31.82 -12.38 26.71
N ALA A 210 32.23 -11.26 27.28
CA ALA A 210 31.38 -10.36 28.02
C ALA A 210 31.64 -8.91 27.58
N PHE A 211 30.59 -8.10 27.64
CA PHE A 211 30.61 -6.68 27.33
C PHE A 211 30.59 -5.94 28.65
N VAL A 212 31.52 -5.01 28.86
CA VAL A 212 31.62 -4.20 30.09
C VAL A 212 31.27 -2.75 29.79
N SER A 213 30.61 -2.05 30.71
CA SER A 213 30.30 -0.62 30.60
C SER A 213 30.35 0.00 31.99
N HIS A 214 30.92 1.20 32.14
CA HIS A 214 30.90 1.88 33.43
C HIS A 214 29.51 2.42 33.74
N ILE A 215 29.00 2.14 34.94
CA ILE A 215 27.76 2.70 35.46
C ILE A 215 28.06 4.15 35.88
N THR A 216 27.52 5.09 35.12
CA THR A 216 27.72 6.53 35.36
C THR A 216 27.09 6.97 36.69
N SER A 217 27.82 7.80 37.45
CA SER A 217 27.36 8.31 38.76
C SER A 217 26.20 9.31 38.65
N ASP A 218 26.14 10.07 37.55
CA ASP A 218 25.07 10.99 37.22
C ASP A 218 24.09 10.36 36.22
N PHE A 219 22.78 10.44 36.48
CA PHE A 219 21.76 9.97 35.53
C PHE A 219 21.64 10.91 34.33
N GLN A 220 21.80 10.38 33.11
CA GLN A 220 21.81 11.18 31.88
C GLN A 220 20.97 10.55 30.77
N LYS A 221 20.60 11.35 29.76
CA LYS A 221 19.81 10.86 28.62
C LYS A 221 20.67 9.98 27.72
N GLY A 222 20.18 8.78 27.41
CA GLY A 222 20.84 7.80 26.52
C GLY A 222 20.23 7.79 25.12
N TYR A 223 19.99 6.58 24.58
CA TYR A 223 19.34 6.31 23.29
C TYR A 223 17.93 6.94 23.19
N ASN A 224 17.27 7.18 24.34
CA ASN A 224 15.96 7.81 24.44
C ASN A 224 16.06 9.19 25.12
N PRO A 225 15.60 10.29 24.50
CA PRO A 225 15.75 11.64 25.03
C PRO A 225 14.75 11.99 26.14
N ASN A 226 13.77 11.12 26.40
CA ASN A 226 12.70 11.35 27.38
C ASN A 226 12.93 10.61 28.70
N VAL A 227 14.00 9.81 28.80
CA VAL A 227 14.33 8.98 29.97
C VAL A 227 15.81 9.17 30.29
N THR A 228 16.13 9.36 31.57
CA THR A 228 17.51 9.33 32.07
C THR A 228 17.87 7.92 32.53
N VAL A 229 19.11 7.51 32.28
CA VAL A 229 19.68 6.19 32.57
C VAL A 229 21.09 6.35 33.14
N ASN A 230 21.62 5.33 33.79
CA ASN A 230 23.01 5.30 34.27
C ASN A 230 23.90 4.28 33.57
N TYR A 231 23.34 3.42 32.70
CA TYR A 231 24.12 2.57 31.79
C TYR A 231 23.48 2.50 30.40
N GLN A 232 24.33 2.24 29.40
CA GLN A 232 23.92 2.02 28.02
C GLN A 232 24.95 1.15 27.30
N MET A 233 24.49 0.09 26.63
CA MET A 233 25.33 -0.89 25.97
C MET A 233 24.87 -1.15 24.54
N LEU A 234 25.80 -1.66 23.73
CA LEU A 234 25.59 -2.16 22.38
C LEU A 234 25.95 -3.64 22.37
N LEU A 235 24.97 -4.52 22.25
CA LEU A 235 25.14 -5.97 22.41
C LEU A 235 25.05 -6.69 21.06
N PRO A 236 25.92 -7.68 20.80
CA PRO A 236 25.91 -8.44 19.54
C PRO A 236 24.65 -9.30 19.44
N THR A 237 24.07 -9.34 18.25
CA THR A 237 22.91 -10.19 17.92
C THR A 237 23.05 -10.69 16.49
N PRO A 238 23.06 -12.01 16.24
CA PRO A 238 23.01 -12.53 14.87
C PRO A 238 21.76 -12.00 14.13
N GLU A 239 21.90 -11.70 12.84
CA GLU A 239 20.87 -11.06 12.02
C GLU A 239 19.53 -11.82 12.07
N SER A 240 18.43 -11.08 12.30
CA SER A 240 17.06 -11.63 12.45
C SER A 240 16.90 -12.68 13.57
N SER A 241 17.74 -12.61 14.62
CA SER A 241 17.61 -13.45 15.81
C SER A 241 17.32 -12.64 17.08
N THR A 242 16.82 -13.33 18.11
CA THR A 242 16.73 -12.81 19.48
C THR A 242 17.80 -13.52 20.32
N THR A 243 18.69 -12.77 20.94
CA THR A 243 19.78 -13.31 21.77
C THR A 243 19.54 -12.94 23.23
N ARG A 244 19.63 -13.92 24.13
CA ARG A 244 19.54 -13.67 25.57
C ARG A 244 20.89 -13.18 26.09
N HIS A 245 20.89 -12.07 26.82
CA HIS A 245 22.07 -11.54 27.52
C HIS A 245 21.77 -11.40 29.01
N TYR A 246 22.60 -12.04 29.83
CA TYR A 246 22.59 -12.02 31.29
C TYR A 246 23.51 -10.92 31.80
N PHE A 247 23.15 -10.27 32.90
CA PHE A 247 23.90 -9.16 33.46
C PHE A 247 24.57 -9.53 34.79
N PHE A 248 25.73 -8.91 35.04
CA PHE A 248 26.59 -9.14 36.20
C PHE A 248 27.21 -7.81 36.66
N ALA A 249 27.45 -7.66 37.96
CA ALA A 249 28.33 -6.65 38.53
C ALA A 249 29.64 -7.33 38.98
N ASP A 250 30.68 -6.56 39.31
CA ASP A 250 31.92 -7.11 39.89
C ASP A 250 31.61 -7.89 41.19
N PRO A 251 31.92 -9.19 41.27
CA PRO A 251 31.71 -9.99 42.49
C PRO A 251 32.77 -9.76 43.58
N ASN A 252 33.88 -9.09 43.27
CA ASN A 252 35.00 -8.87 44.20
C ASN A 252 34.90 -7.55 45.00
N ASP A 253 33.86 -6.78 44.73
CA ASP A 253 33.58 -5.47 45.31
C ASP A 253 33.22 -5.59 46.82
N GLU A 254 33.89 -4.86 47.72
CA GLU A 254 33.53 -4.85 49.15
C GLU A 254 32.21 -4.07 49.37
N CYS A 255 31.08 -4.78 49.33
CA CYS A 255 29.76 -4.18 49.40
C CYS A 255 29.56 -3.29 50.65
N PRO A 256 29.25 -1.99 50.52
CA PRO A 256 29.09 -1.12 51.68
C PRO A 256 27.97 -1.61 52.60
N GLY A 257 28.30 -1.73 53.89
CA GLY A 257 27.41 -2.23 54.93
C GLY A 257 26.19 -1.33 55.11
N GLY A 258 24.99 -1.93 55.04
CA GLY A 258 23.78 -1.18 54.72
C GLY A 258 23.58 -1.22 53.22
N GLY A 259 22.97 -2.30 52.74
CA GLY A 259 22.47 -2.35 51.39
C GLY A 259 20.99 -2.00 51.38
N ILE A 260 20.51 -1.50 50.26
CA ILE A 260 19.08 -1.48 49.99
C ILE A 260 18.81 -1.63 48.50
N GLY A 261 17.61 -2.11 48.15
CA GLY A 261 16.99 -1.66 46.92
C GLY A 261 16.71 -0.19 47.13
N SER A 262 17.60 0.61 46.53
CA SER A 262 18.14 1.92 46.95
C SER A 262 17.31 2.79 47.90
N SER A 263 16.88 2.28 49.06
CA SER A 263 16.48 2.91 50.32
C SER A 263 17.39 4.05 50.78
N PHE A 264 17.71 5.03 49.94
CA PHE A 264 18.59 6.11 50.35
C PHE A 264 17.81 7.07 51.26
N ASN A 265 18.52 7.61 52.24
CA ASN A 265 17.93 8.52 53.20
C ASN A 265 17.85 9.91 52.54
N ALA A 266 16.67 10.23 52.03
CA ALA A 266 16.39 11.51 51.42
C ALA A 266 15.97 12.52 52.50
N THR A 267 16.45 13.75 52.42
CA THR A 267 16.11 14.83 53.35
C THR A 267 15.34 15.92 52.62
N ALA A 268 14.03 16.00 52.83
CA ALA A 268 13.22 17.15 52.41
C ALA A 268 13.22 18.18 53.53
N TYR A 269 13.65 19.41 53.22
CA TYR A 269 13.71 20.51 54.18
C TYR A 269 13.21 21.80 53.54
N GLY A 270 12.82 22.78 54.35
CA GLY A 270 12.29 24.04 53.85
C GLY A 270 11.38 24.73 54.85
N TYR A 271 10.67 25.75 54.40
CA TYR A 271 9.81 26.61 55.21
C TYR A 271 8.34 26.46 54.84
N ILE A 272 7.51 26.28 55.85
CA ILE A 272 6.05 26.35 55.75
C ILE A 272 5.59 27.78 56.06
N PHE A 273 4.96 28.43 55.08
CA PHE A 273 4.42 29.78 55.20
C PHE A 273 2.89 29.79 55.05
N ASP A 274 2.23 30.83 55.56
CA ASP A 274 0.88 31.19 55.15
C ASP A 274 0.89 32.03 53.85
N ASN A 275 -0.27 32.21 53.22
CA ASN A 275 -0.44 33.05 52.03
C ASN A 275 -0.14 34.56 52.24
N SER A 276 0.31 34.97 53.43
CA SER A 276 0.82 36.32 53.73
C SER A 276 2.33 36.35 53.99
N GLY A 277 3.01 35.19 53.91
CA GLY A 277 4.45 35.05 54.15
C GLY A 277 4.84 34.88 55.62
N ASN A 278 3.90 34.65 56.54
CA ASN A 278 4.22 34.34 57.93
C ASN A 278 4.55 32.85 58.08
N ALA A 279 5.55 32.53 58.90
CA ALA A 279 5.88 31.14 59.22
C ALA A 279 4.76 30.42 59.99
N ILE A 280 4.54 29.14 59.68
CA ILE A 280 3.56 28.27 60.36
C ILE A 280 4.30 27.22 61.21
N GLU A 281 4.08 27.25 62.52
CA GLU A 281 4.64 26.28 63.47
C GLU A 281 3.73 25.05 63.65
N ASN A 282 4.32 23.88 63.90
CA ASN A 282 3.67 22.59 64.17
C ASN A 282 2.69 22.17 63.06
N ALA A 283 3.03 22.42 61.79
CA ALA A 283 2.43 21.74 60.64
C ALA A 283 3.20 20.44 60.37
N THR A 284 2.48 19.34 60.17
CA THR A 284 3.00 17.98 60.02
C THR A 284 3.24 17.66 58.54
N ILE A 285 4.48 17.39 58.17
CA ILE A 285 4.93 17.03 56.83
C ILE A 285 5.03 15.51 56.76
N ASN A 286 4.51 14.91 55.68
CA ASN A 286 4.56 13.47 55.42
C ASN A 286 5.12 13.19 54.01
N VAL A 287 6.06 12.26 53.90
CA VAL A 287 6.55 11.68 52.62
C VAL A 287 6.84 10.21 52.85
N ALA A 288 6.49 9.30 51.93
CA ALA A 288 7.05 7.95 52.03
C ALA A 288 6.45 7.07 53.15
N GLY A 289 5.50 7.57 53.95
CA GLY A 289 5.12 7.00 55.25
C GLY A 289 5.95 7.50 56.46
N TYR A 290 6.89 8.42 56.25
CA TYR A 290 7.67 9.11 57.27
C TYR A 290 7.12 10.52 57.51
N SER A 291 7.27 11.05 58.73
CA SER A 291 6.71 12.37 59.10
C SER A 291 7.53 13.18 60.11
N THR A 292 7.35 14.50 60.09
CA THR A 292 7.95 15.46 61.05
C THR A 292 7.07 16.71 61.17
N ASP A 293 7.31 17.55 62.18
CA ASP A 293 6.63 18.84 62.38
C ASP A 293 7.56 20.03 62.14
N SER A 294 7.01 21.11 61.59
CA SER A 294 7.69 22.41 61.41
C SER A 294 7.83 23.21 62.72
N ASN A 295 8.89 24.00 62.85
CA ASN A 295 9.22 24.74 64.07
C ASN A 295 8.66 26.18 64.11
N VAL A 296 8.97 26.93 65.18
CA VAL A 296 8.55 28.35 65.41
C VAL A 296 8.86 29.32 64.26
N SER A 297 9.81 28.99 63.39
CA SER A 297 10.21 29.77 62.21
C SER A 297 9.69 29.17 60.89
N GLY A 298 8.83 28.16 60.96
CA GLY A 298 8.24 27.45 59.80
C GLY A 298 9.18 26.41 59.18
N ASP A 299 10.42 26.35 59.64
CA ASP A 299 11.46 25.44 59.15
C ASP A 299 11.11 23.99 59.52
N TYR A 300 11.19 23.10 58.55
CA TYR A 300 11.12 21.65 58.73
C TYR A 300 12.30 20.96 58.05
N ASN A 301 12.66 19.80 58.59
CA ASN A 301 13.65 18.91 58.02
C ASN A 301 13.19 17.46 58.29
N LEU A 302 12.83 16.75 57.23
CA LEU A 302 12.34 15.37 57.26
C LEU A 302 13.35 14.49 56.52
N SER A 303 13.98 13.57 57.23
CA SER A 303 14.79 12.51 56.61
C SER A 303 13.99 11.21 56.54
N PHE A 304 13.91 10.60 55.36
CA PHE A 304 13.04 9.48 55.05
C PHE A 304 13.67 8.51 54.05
N LEU A 305 13.41 7.22 54.23
CA LEU A 305 14.02 6.15 53.45
C LEU A 305 13.16 5.85 52.22
N VAL A 306 13.58 6.27 51.02
CA VAL A 306 12.88 6.00 49.74
C VAL A 306 13.83 5.56 48.63
N MET A 307 13.27 4.92 47.61
CA MET A 307 13.98 4.58 46.37
C MET A 307 14.01 5.78 45.43
N SER A 308 14.70 5.69 44.29
CA SER A 308 14.64 6.77 43.29
C SER A 308 13.28 6.82 42.60
N GLY A 309 12.58 7.95 42.71
CA GLY A 309 11.27 8.19 42.10
C GLY A 309 10.65 9.53 42.51
N THR A 310 9.51 9.86 41.93
CA THR A 310 8.71 11.02 42.30
C THR A 310 7.81 10.68 43.49
N TYR A 311 7.88 11.45 44.57
CA TYR A 311 7.09 11.24 45.78
C TYR A 311 6.20 12.44 46.08
N ASN A 312 4.98 12.17 46.53
CA ASN A 312 4.08 13.19 47.04
C ASN A 312 4.46 13.56 48.48
N LEU A 313 4.86 14.81 48.67
CA LEU A 313 5.02 15.43 49.98
C LEU A 313 3.71 16.14 50.35
N VAL A 314 3.14 15.73 51.48
CA VAL A 314 1.86 16.23 51.99
C VAL A 314 2.08 16.96 53.32
N VAL A 315 1.62 18.20 53.43
CA VAL A 315 1.70 19.00 54.65
C VAL A 315 0.31 19.24 55.21
N GLN A 316 0.07 18.86 56.45
CA GLN A 316 -1.20 19.01 57.16
C GLN A 316 -1.03 19.94 58.36
N LYS A 317 -1.96 20.89 58.52
CA LYS A 317 -2.03 21.75 59.71
C LYS A 317 -3.49 22.01 60.04
N SER A 318 -3.91 21.69 61.25
CA SER A 318 -5.28 22.01 61.70
C SER A 318 -5.59 23.51 61.52
N GLY A 319 -6.65 23.81 60.76
CA GLY A 319 -7.01 25.17 60.35
C GLY A 319 -6.41 25.65 59.03
N PHE A 320 -5.75 24.79 58.26
CA PHE A 320 -5.22 25.06 56.92
C PHE A 320 -5.49 23.90 55.96
N PHE A 321 -5.77 24.21 54.70
CA PHE A 321 -5.94 23.19 53.66
C PHE A 321 -4.63 22.42 53.48
N PRO A 322 -4.66 21.09 53.29
CA PRO A 322 -3.45 20.30 53.07
C PRO A 322 -2.65 20.80 51.86
N GLY A 323 -1.36 21.04 52.08
CA GLY A 323 -0.41 21.40 51.03
C GLY A 323 0.13 20.15 50.35
N PHE A 324 0.26 20.18 49.03
CA PHE A 324 0.82 19.09 48.23
C PHE A 324 1.97 19.63 47.38
N ALA A 325 3.08 18.90 47.33
CA ALA A 325 4.18 19.11 46.41
C ALA A 325 4.71 17.75 45.93
N GLU A 326 4.92 17.60 44.63
CA GLU A 326 5.69 16.48 44.09
C GLU A 326 7.18 16.79 44.23
N ILE A 327 7.94 15.86 44.81
CA ILE A 327 9.40 15.96 44.92
C ILE A 327 10.06 14.80 44.20
N ASP A 328 10.97 15.12 43.28
CA ASP A 328 11.76 14.14 42.54
C ASP A 328 12.98 13.75 43.35
N VAL A 329 12.89 12.59 43.98
CA VAL A 329 13.90 12.03 44.89
C VAL A 329 14.73 11.04 44.09
N ASN A 330 16.00 11.34 43.81
CA ASN A 330 16.91 10.39 43.15
C ASN A 330 18.29 10.43 43.81
N PHE A 331 19.18 9.49 43.47
CA PHE A 331 20.46 9.34 44.17
C PHE A 331 21.36 10.58 44.09
N THR A 332 21.21 11.42 43.06
CA THR A 332 21.89 12.73 42.90
C THR A 332 21.16 13.91 43.56
N ASN A 333 19.86 13.80 43.80
CA ASN A 333 19.00 14.81 44.43
C ASN A 333 18.31 14.22 45.66
N SER A 334 19.11 13.86 46.66
CA SER A 334 18.64 13.30 47.93
C SER A 334 18.31 14.35 48.99
N VAL A 335 18.77 15.59 48.84
CA VAL A 335 18.57 16.68 49.81
C VAL A 335 17.83 17.83 49.13
N ILE A 336 16.53 17.91 49.37
CA ILE A 336 15.56 18.68 48.57
C ILE A 336 15.05 19.86 49.38
N GLU A 337 15.34 21.09 48.93
CA GLU A 337 14.72 22.29 49.50
C GLU A 337 13.33 22.49 48.88
N GLN A 338 12.27 22.39 49.69
CA GLN A 338 10.90 22.60 49.25
C GLN A 338 10.14 23.50 50.22
N ASN A 339 9.96 24.76 49.84
CA ASN A 339 9.13 25.71 50.58
C ASN A 339 7.65 25.54 50.19
N ILE A 340 6.74 25.55 51.15
CA ILE A 340 5.30 25.25 50.92
C ILE A 340 4.45 26.32 51.57
N THR A 341 3.50 26.86 50.82
CA THR A 341 2.55 27.87 51.30
C THR A 341 1.19 27.24 51.56
N LEU A 342 0.75 27.22 52.81
CA LEU A 342 -0.57 26.73 53.21
C LEU A 342 -1.60 27.87 53.20
N TYR A 343 -2.84 27.51 52.85
CA TYR A 343 -3.96 28.44 52.82
C TYR A 343 -4.88 28.12 54.00
N PRO A 344 -5.25 29.10 54.86
CA PRO A 344 -6.08 28.83 56.02
C PRO A 344 -7.46 28.30 55.61
N GLU A 345 -7.86 27.19 56.23
CA GLU A 345 -9.22 26.67 56.17
C GLU A 345 -10.10 27.62 56.98
N VAL A 346 -10.84 28.48 56.27
CA VAL A 346 -11.86 29.33 56.89
C VAL A 346 -13.00 28.40 57.33
N SER A 347 -12.94 27.99 58.59
CA SER A 347 -13.72 26.91 59.15
C SER A 347 -15.20 27.28 59.32
N ASP A 348 -16.08 26.60 58.59
CA ASP A 348 -17.51 26.49 58.93
C ASP A 348 -18.16 25.14 58.50
N ASN A 349 -17.40 24.23 57.87
CA ASN A 349 -17.93 23.06 57.15
C ASN A 349 -17.22 21.72 57.46
N VAL A 350 -16.96 21.40 58.73
CA VAL A 350 -16.45 20.07 59.15
C VAL A 350 -17.62 19.13 59.49
N ILE A 351 -17.55 17.89 59.01
CA ILE A 351 -18.51 16.80 59.33
C ILE A 351 -17.78 15.55 59.84
N ASN A 352 -18.50 14.67 60.54
CA ASN A 352 -17.97 13.42 61.10
C ASN A 352 -18.76 12.20 60.58
N PRO A 353 -18.64 11.84 59.28
CA PRO A 353 -19.31 10.68 58.69
C PRO A 353 -18.74 9.36 59.23
N ILE A 354 -19.55 8.30 59.26
CA ILE A 354 -19.05 6.93 59.44
C ILE A 354 -18.53 6.42 58.10
N VAL A 355 -17.23 6.19 57.96
CA VAL A 355 -16.63 5.61 56.75
C VAL A 355 -16.25 4.17 57.02
N ASN A 356 -16.78 3.25 56.21
CA ASN A 356 -16.59 1.81 56.36
C ASN A 356 -16.42 1.10 55.01
N GLY A 357 -16.00 -0.17 55.03
CA GLY A 357 -15.85 -0.99 53.84
C GLY A 357 -14.95 -2.20 54.07
N THR A 358 -14.45 -2.80 53.00
CA THR A 358 -13.52 -3.94 53.04
C THR A 358 -12.28 -3.70 52.18
N VAL A 359 -11.15 -4.25 52.60
CA VAL A 359 -9.86 -4.26 51.89
C VAL A 359 -9.60 -5.69 51.39
N ARG A 360 -9.37 -5.86 50.10
CA ARG A 360 -9.21 -7.16 49.43
C ARG A 360 -8.08 -7.17 48.41
N ASP A 361 -7.59 -8.35 48.08
CA ASP A 361 -6.66 -8.55 46.97
C ASP A 361 -7.38 -8.63 45.62
N SER A 362 -6.63 -8.70 44.52
CA SER A 362 -7.16 -8.89 43.16
C SER A 362 -7.85 -10.23 42.91
N ALA A 363 -7.58 -11.26 43.71
CA ALA A 363 -8.28 -12.55 43.70
C ALA A 363 -9.57 -12.54 44.55
N GLY A 364 -9.81 -11.48 45.32
CA GLY A 364 -10.96 -11.29 46.21
C GLY A 364 -10.75 -11.76 47.64
N SER A 365 -9.56 -12.22 48.04
CA SER A 365 -9.26 -12.60 49.43
C SER A 365 -9.18 -11.35 50.31
N ALA A 366 -9.39 -11.52 51.62
CA ALA A 366 -9.45 -10.42 52.56
C ALA A 366 -8.07 -10.02 53.07
N ILE A 367 -7.69 -8.74 52.91
CA ILE A 367 -6.41 -8.21 53.40
C ILE A 367 -6.62 -7.66 54.81
N SER A 368 -6.07 -8.37 55.80
CA SER A 368 -6.14 -7.95 57.21
C SER A 368 -4.98 -7.04 57.62
N SER A 369 -5.22 -6.15 58.58
CA SER A 369 -4.24 -5.17 59.08
C SER A 369 -3.59 -4.33 57.97
N ALA A 370 -4.37 -3.89 56.98
CA ALA A 370 -4.04 -2.73 56.16
C ALA A 370 -4.41 -1.45 56.93
N ILE A 371 -3.66 -0.36 56.74
CA ILE A 371 -3.91 0.94 57.40
C ILE A 371 -4.68 1.82 56.42
N ILE A 372 -5.85 2.34 56.82
CA ILE A 372 -6.69 3.24 56.03
C ILE A 372 -6.68 4.63 56.68
N VAL A 373 -6.43 5.69 55.90
CA VAL A 373 -6.35 7.09 56.36
C VAL A 373 -7.32 7.95 55.56
N LEU A 374 -8.04 8.86 56.22
CA LEU A 374 -8.95 9.84 55.60
C LEU A 374 -9.08 11.07 56.50
N GLY A 375 -8.67 12.23 55.98
CA GLY A 375 -8.51 13.45 56.79
C GLY A 375 -7.40 13.27 57.84
N ASP A 376 -7.65 13.75 59.06
CA ASP A 376 -6.71 13.63 60.19
C ASP A 376 -6.82 12.28 60.93
N ASN A 377 -7.74 11.38 60.51
CA ASN A 377 -8.04 10.14 61.22
C ASN A 377 -7.62 8.90 60.41
N SER A 378 -7.21 7.84 61.12
CA SER A 378 -6.82 6.55 60.55
C SER A 378 -7.43 5.35 61.28
N THR A 379 -7.59 4.22 60.58
CA THR A 379 -8.03 2.93 61.15
C THR A 379 -7.31 1.76 60.46
N THR A 380 -7.58 0.53 60.87
CA THR A 380 -7.01 -0.69 60.25
C THR A 380 -8.06 -1.73 59.90
N SER A 381 -7.85 -2.51 58.83
CA SER A 381 -8.74 -3.62 58.46
C SER A 381 -8.62 -4.82 59.43
N ASP A 382 -9.75 -5.47 59.70
CA ASP A 382 -9.82 -6.68 60.54
C ASP A 382 -9.47 -7.98 59.78
N SER A 383 -9.58 -9.14 60.45
CA SER A 383 -9.28 -10.44 59.83
C SER A 383 -10.23 -10.86 58.70
N SER A 384 -11.35 -10.17 58.52
CA SER A 384 -12.27 -10.31 57.38
C SER A 384 -12.02 -9.28 56.27
N GLY A 385 -11.00 -8.43 56.45
CA GLY A 385 -10.68 -7.29 55.60
C GLY A 385 -11.54 -6.06 55.89
N SER A 386 -12.48 -6.12 56.85
CA SER A 386 -13.44 -5.04 57.08
C SER A 386 -12.82 -3.91 57.90
N TYR A 387 -13.17 -2.66 57.58
CA TYR A 387 -12.78 -1.47 58.34
C TYR A 387 -13.99 -0.54 58.55
N SER A 388 -13.97 0.23 59.64
CA SER A 388 -15.01 1.22 59.97
C SER A 388 -14.47 2.22 60.98
N PHE A 389 -14.68 3.52 60.73
CA PHE A 389 -14.28 4.61 61.63
C PHE A 389 -15.06 5.90 61.33
N THR A 390 -14.95 6.90 62.21
CA THR A 390 -15.55 8.22 62.00
C THR A 390 -14.46 9.29 61.83
N PRO A 391 -13.98 9.53 60.60
CA PRO A 391 -13.05 10.62 60.33
C PRO A 391 -13.72 11.99 60.46
N SER A 392 -12.97 12.98 60.95
CA SER A 392 -13.35 14.40 60.84
C SER A 392 -12.88 14.91 59.49
N VAL A 393 -13.82 15.28 58.62
CA VAL A 393 -13.53 15.70 57.23
C VAL A 393 -14.27 16.97 56.87
N ILE A 394 -13.66 17.81 56.04
CA ILE A 394 -14.35 18.98 55.49
C ILE A 394 -15.27 18.59 54.34
N VAL A 395 -16.33 19.36 54.13
CA VAL A 395 -17.26 19.22 53.00
C VAL A 395 -16.54 19.55 51.69
N GLY A 396 -16.39 18.55 50.83
CA GLY A 396 -15.64 18.60 49.57
C GLY A 396 -15.11 17.21 49.19
N GLU A 397 -14.24 17.15 48.18
CA GLU A 397 -13.50 15.93 47.86
C GLU A 397 -12.32 15.77 48.81
N GLN A 398 -12.17 14.58 49.39
CA GLN A 398 -11.21 14.26 50.44
C GLN A 398 -10.55 12.90 50.13
N PRO A 399 -9.21 12.80 50.14
CA PRO A 399 -8.52 11.57 49.78
C PRO A 399 -8.63 10.51 50.88
N ILE A 400 -8.99 9.29 50.48
CA ILE A 400 -8.84 8.07 51.27
C ILE A 400 -7.65 7.28 50.72
N ILE A 401 -6.75 6.85 51.60
CA ILE A 401 -5.50 6.17 51.25
C ILE A 401 -5.39 4.89 52.07
N SER A 402 -4.88 3.80 51.48
CA SER A 402 -4.66 2.53 52.18
C SER A 402 -3.29 1.93 51.88
N PHE A 403 -2.64 1.45 52.95
CA PHE A 403 -1.27 0.95 52.96
C PHE A 403 -1.19 -0.47 53.53
N LYS A 404 -0.42 -1.36 52.87
CA LYS A 404 -0.15 -2.73 53.36
C LYS A 404 1.17 -3.25 52.79
N GLN A 405 2.07 -3.73 53.65
CA GLN A 405 3.31 -4.37 53.22
C GLN A 405 3.02 -5.61 52.36
N GLY A 406 3.71 -5.74 51.22
CA GLY A 406 3.49 -6.80 50.21
C GLY A 406 2.38 -6.51 49.20
N TYR A 407 1.79 -5.31 49.24
CA TYR A 407 0.75 -4.87 48.31
C TYR A 407 0.99 -3.42 47.86
N ASP A 408 0.51 -3.08 46.67
CA ASP A 408 0.58 -1.70 46.15
C ASP A 408 -0.30 -0.73 46.96
N ASN A 409 0.19 0.50 47.15
CA ASN A 409 -0.54 1.57 47.83
C ASN A 409 -1.80 1.98 47.06
N TYR A 410 -2.92 2.11 47.77
CA TYR A 410 -4.21 2.48 47.18
C TYR A 410 -4.59 3.92 47.51
N TYR A 411 -5.10 4.67 46.52
CA TYR A 411 -5.54 6.06 46.65
C TYR A 411 -6.87 6.29 45.93
N TYR A 412 -7.80 7.02 46.56
CA TYR A 412 -9.08 7.43 45.94
C TYR A 412 -9.61 8.74 46.54
N LEU A 413 -10.42 9.50 45.80
CA LEU A 413 -11.07 10.73 46.28
C LEU A 413 -12.55 10.47 46.62
N LEU A 414 -12.94 10.70 47.87
CA LEU A 414 -14.32 10.59 48.36
C LEU A 414 -14.96 11.96 48.52
N ASN A 415 -16.19 12.14 48.04
CA ASN A 415 -16.89 13.42 48.06
C ASN A 415 -17.89 13.50 49.22
N PHE A 416 -17.69 14.47 50.12
CA PHE A 416 -18.45 14.67 51.35
C PHE A 416 -19.31 15.93 51.28
N SER A 417 -20.59 15.80 51.68
CA SER A 417 -21.57 16.89 51.75
C SER A 417 -21.95 17.17 53.20
N GLN A 418 -22.49 18.37 53.53
CA GLN A 418 -22.96 18.67 54.89
C GLN A 418 -23.96 17.63 55.48
N ASN A 419 -24.66 16.88 54.62
CA ASN A 419 -25.62 15.85 55.03
C ASN A 419 -25.05 14.42 55.03
N THR A 420 -23.76 14.23 54.70
CA THR A 420 -23.15 12.91 54.60
C THR A 420 -22.90 12.35 56.00
N SER A 421 -23.76 11.43 56.44
CA SER A 421 -23.64 10.77 57.76
C SER A 421 -22.84 9.47 57.73
N ALA A 422 -22.76 8.80 56.57
CA ALA A 422 -21.95 7.61 56.36
C ALA A 422 -21.58 7.44 54.87
N VAL A 423 -20.44 6.79 54.60
CA VAL A 423 -19.95 6.44 53.25
C VAL A 423 -19.33 5.05 53.30
N GLU A 424 -19.78 4.14 52.44
CA GLU A 424 -19.14 2.83 52.27
C GLU A 424 -18.17 2.87 51.07
N HIS A 425 -16.91 2.49 51.28
CA HIS A 425 -15.88 2.45 50.25
C HIS A 425 -15.03 1.19 50.33
N ASN A 426 -15.10 0.34 49.30
CA ASN A 426 -14.33 -0.91 49.24
C ASN A 426 -13.00 -0.68 48.50
N ILE A 427 -11.93 -1.24 49.05
CA ILE A 427 -10.54 -1.05 48.64
C ILE A 427 -10.02 -2.38 48.06
N VAL A 428 -9.38 -2.32 46.91
CA VAL A 428 -8.69 -3.48 46.31
C VAL A 428 -7.23 -3.12 46.11
N MET A 429 -6.32 -3.90 46.70
CA MET A 429 -4.88 -3.72 46.63
C MET A 429 -4.27 -4.91 45.88
N LEU A 430 -3.26 -4.70 45.04
CA LEU A 430 -2.64 -5.76 44.24
C LEU A 430 -1.48 -6.39 45.04
N GLU A 431 -1.31 -7.71 44.94
CA GLU A 431 -0.12 -8.38 45.51
C GLU A 431 1.13 -8.00 44.72
N ALA A 432 2.17 -7.60 45.45
CA ALA A 432 3.48 -7.33 44.87
C ALA A 432 4.26 -8.64 44.73
N ASP A 433 4.02 -9.37 43.65
CA ASP A 433 4.88 -10.49 43.21
C ASP A 433 6.29 -9.98 42.91
N ASN A 434 7.29 -10.87 42.98
CA ASN A 434 8.71 -10.56 42.72
C ASN A 434 9.03 -10.18 41.24
N PHE A 435 8.01 -9.86 40.45
CA PHE A 435 8.15 -9.18 39.17
C PHE A 435 7.41 -7.84 39.18
N ALA A 436 8.19 -6.77 39.33
CA ALA A 436 7.99 -5.62 38.45
C ALA A 436 8.44 -5.97 37.01
N THR A 437 7.80 -6.98 36.38
CA THR A 437 7.79 -7.41 34.95
C THR A 437 8.95 -8.30 34.32
N GLY A 438 8.90 -9.68 34.24
CA GLY A 438 9.88 -10.60 33.52
C GLY A 438 9.70 -12.20 33.55
N PRO A 439 10.25 -13.05 32.60
CA PRO A 439 10.32 -14.57 32.70
C PRO A 439 11.35 -15.46 31.83
N TYR A 440 11.56 -16.80 32.14
CA TYR A 440 12.13 -18.02 31.36
C TYR A 440 13.41 -18.89 31.82
N THR A 441 13.74 -20.10 31.22
CA THR A 441 14.43 -21.38 31.75
C THR A 441 15.68 -22.09 31.01
N ASP A 442 16.15 -23.35 31.35
CA ASP A 442 17.59 -23.91 31.34
C ASP A 442 17.97 -25.40 30.79
N GLU A 443 19.26 -25.87 30.81
CA GLU A 443 19.98 -26.84 29.86
C GLU A 443 20.27 -28.37 30.15
N TYR A 444 20.47 -28.94 31.37
CA TYR A 444 20.93 -30.37 31.61
C TYR A 444 20.21 -31.48 30.81
N GLN A 445 18.96 -31.21 30.42
CA GLN A 445 18.13 -32.12 29.63
C GLN A 445 18.75 -32.49 28.26
N GLN A 446 19.57 -31.63 27.67
CA GLN A 446 20.09 -31.82 26.31
C GLN A 446 21.11 -32.97 26.20
N ALA A 447 22.11 -33.03 27.09
CA ALA A 447 23.13 -34.09 27.06
C ALA A 447 22.55 -35.48 27.35
N LYS A 448 21.50 -35.55 28.18
CA LYS A 448 20.76 -36.79 28.43
C LYS A 448 19.98 -37.26 27.20
N GLN A 449 19.36 -36.32 26.48
CA GLN A 449 18.58 -36.63 25.28
C GLN A 449 19.45 -37.19 24.15
N GLU A 450 20.64 -36.65 23.91
CA GLU A 450 21.57 -37.16 22.89
C GLU A 450 22.10 -38.58 23.22
N ALA A 451 22.36 -38.89 24.49
CA ALA A 451 22.80 -40.21 24.91
C ALA A 451 21.69 -41.28 24.77
N GLU A 452 20.45 -40.92 25.13
CA GLU A 452 19.27 -41.78 24.91
C GLU A 452 19.01 -42.02 23.41
N GLU A 453 19.19 -41.03 22.54
CA GLU A 453 19.02 -41.16 21.08
C GLU A 453 20.12 -42.01 20.42
N ALA A 454 21.37 -41.89 20.87
CA ALA A 454 22.49 -42.70 20.39
C ALA A 454 22.52 -44.13 20.99
N GLY A 455 21.68 -44.42 21.98
CA GLY A 455 21.59 -45.73 22.63
C GLY A 455 22.87 -46.12 23.40
N ILE A 456 23.58 -45.13 23.93
CA ILE A 456 24.84 -45.29 24.66
C ILE A 456 24.72 -44.70 26.06
N ASP A 457 25.02 -45.52 27.07
CA ASP A 457 24.90 -45.14 28.48
C ASP A 457 26.02 -44.18 28.95
N TYR A 458 26.71 -43.52 28.03
CA TYR A 458 27.76 -42.53 28.28
C TYR A 458 27.93 -41.64 27.05
N TRP A 459 28.38 -40.40 27.25
CA TRP A 459 28.58 -39.42 26.17
C TRP A 459 29.92 -38.71 26.34
N ILE A 460 30.68 -38.53 25.26
CA ILE A 460 32.02 -37.93 25.26
C ILE A 460 32.03 -36.72 24.32
N SER A 461 32.56 -35.59 24.79
CA SER A 461 32.42 -34.28 24.11
C SER A 461 33.18 -34.12 22.79
N THR A 462 34.10 -35.02 22.44
CA THR A 462 34.85 -34.94 21.16
C THR A 462 35.33 -36.30 20.66
N GLN A 463 35.55 -36.40 19.34
CA GLN A 463 35.97 -37.62 18.64
C GLN A 463 37.33 -37.50 17.92
N ASN A 464 37.91 -36.31 17.78
CA ASN A 464 39.29 -36.09 17.34
C ASN A 464 39.77 -34.69 17.77
N ILE A 465 41.09 -34.47 17.76
CA ILE A 465 41.71 -33.21 18.19
C ILE A 465 42.69 -32.73 17.11
N LYS A 466 42.57 -31.47 16.67
CA LYS A 466 43.53 -30.81 15.77
C LYS A 466 43.76 -29.38 16.23
N LYS A 467 45.02 -28.98 16.40
CA LYS A 467 45.38 -27.66 16.96
C LYS A 467 46.68 -27.11 16.35
N GLU A 468 46.91 -25.81 16.51
CA GLU A 468 48.18 -25.13 16.18
C GLU A 468 48.67 -24.38 17.43
N VAL A 469 49.98 -24.40 17.72
CA VAL A 469 50.57 -23.87 18.95
C VAL A 469 51.85 -23.11 18.64
N ARG A 470 51.92 -21.82 18.95
CA ARG A 470 53.09 -20.98 18.63
C ARG A 470 54.31 -21.38 19.47
N VAL A 471 55.52 -21.20 18.93
CA VAL A 471 56.78 -21.52 19.63
C VAL A 471 56.83 -20.79 20.97
N ASN A 472 57.14 -21.53 22.04
CA ASN A 472 57.13 -21.09 23.45
C ASN A 472 55.75 -20.73 24.04
N THR A 473 54.65 -21.13 23.41
CA THR A 473 53.28 -21.04 23.98
C THR A 473 52.72 -22.43 24.27
N PHE A 474 51.56 -22.51 24.93
CA PHE A 474 50.83 -23.76 25.12
C PHE A 474 49.33 -23.51 25.08
N ILE A 475 48.55 -24.58 24.88
CA ILE A 475 47.08 -24.57 24.86
C ILE A 475 46.56 -25.77 25.67
N GLU A 476 45.32 -25.72 26.12
CA GLU A 476 44.69 -26.84 26.83
C GLU A 476 43.37 -27.25 26.16
N GLU A 477 43.08 -28.56 26.13
CA GLU A 477 41.84 -29.12 25.57
C GLU A 477 41.17 -30.03 26.63
N GLU A 478 39.93 -29.72 27.02
CA GLU A 478 39.15 -30.54 27.96
C GLU A 478 38.21 -31.51 27.24
N ILE A 479 38.32 -32.80 27.56
CA ILE A 479 37.37 -33.83 27.15
C ILE A 479 36.44 -34.13 28.33
N LYS A 480 35.14 -33.88 28.16
CA LYS A 480 34.09 -34.18 29.15
C LYS A 480 33.42 -35.51 28.81
N LEU A 481 33.16 -36.32 29.84
CA LEU A 481 32.56 -37.64 29.77
C LEU A 481 31.40 -37.70 30.77
N PHE A 482 30.19 -37.93 30.30
CA PHE A 482 29.00 -38.14 31.13
C PHE A 482 28.76 -39.64 31.29
N ASN A 483 28.48 -40.10 32.51
CA ASN A 483 28.17 -41.51 32.80
C ASN A 483 26.69 -41.65 33.15
N PHE A 484 25.90 -42.26 32.26
CA PHE A 484 24.49 -42.55 32.48
C PHE A 484 24.24 -44.01 32.92
N LYS A 485 25.30 -44.77 33.24
CA LYS A 485 25.20 -46.12 33.81
C LYS A 485 24.93 -46.04 35.31
N SER A 486 24.17 -47.00 35.83
CA SER A 486 23.85 -47.14 37.26
C SER A 486 24.99 -47.65 38.15
N SER A 487 26.23 -47.64 37.65
CA SER A 487 27.46 -47.97 38.40
C SER A 487 28.61 -47.07 37.95
N ASP A 488 29.54 -46.80 38.87
CA ASP A 488 30.77 -46.05 38.62
C ASP A 488 31.54 -46.61 37.40
N VAL A 489 32.00 -45.72 36.53
CA VAL A 489 32.77 -46.05 35.31
C VAL A 489 34.22 -45.59 35.48
N THR A 490 35.17 -46.52 35.37
CA THR A 490 36.60 -46.27 35.52
C THR A 490 37.32 -46.28 34.18
N LEU A 491 37.97 -45.17 33.84
CA LEU A 491 38.66 -44.96 32.57
C LEU A 491 40.11 -44.53 32.81
N SER A 492 41.00 -44.97 31.93
CA SER A 492 42.43 -44.64 31.94
C SER A 492 42.90 -44.19 30.56
N PHE A 493 43.82 -43.24 30.55
CA PHE A 493 44.19 -42.44 29.38
C PHE A 493 45.68 -42.58 29.10
N SER A 494 46.03 -42.89 27.84
CA SER A 494 47.42 -43.08 27.40
C SER A 494 47.67 -42.42 26.04
N LEU A 495 48.83 -41.77 25.88
CA LEU A 495 49.22 -41.06 24.67
C LEU A 495 50.22 -41.89 23.86
N ALA A 496 50.19 -41.74 22.54
CA ALA A 496 51.26 -42.20 21.65
C ALA A 496 52.59 -41.53 22.03
N SER A 497 53.69 -42.30 22.00
CA SER A 497 55.02 -41.86 22.47
C SER A 497 55.59 -40.65 21.73
N GLU A 498 55.13 -40.39 20.50
CA GLU A 498 55.52 -39.24 19.68
C GLU A 498 54.88 -37.91 20.18
N LEU A 499 53.89 -38.00 21.07
CA LEU A 499 53.20 -36.86 21.67
C LEU A 499 53.52 -36.65 23.17
N GLU A 500 54.22 -37.57 23.86
CA GLU A 500 54.47 -37.44 25.30
C GLU A 500 55.41 -36.28 25.69
N GLU A 501 56.29 -35.83 24.79
CA GLU A 501 57.12 -34.63 25.02
C GLU A 501 56.34 -33.32 24.80
N LEU A 502 55.26 -33.39 24.01
CA LEU A 502 54.43 -32.26 23.57
C LEU A 502 53.18 -32.07 24.43
N ILE A 503 52.55 -33.17 24.87
CA ILE A 503 51.22 -33.19 25.48
C ILE A 503 51.27 -33.81 26.87
N LYS A 504 50.77 -33.09 27.87
CA LYS A 504 50.62 -33.57 29.26
C LYS A 504 49.16 -33.64 29.64
N MET A 505 48.73 -34.79 30.17
CA MET A 505 47.39 -34.95 30.74
C MET A 505 47.38 -34.55 32.20
N ASN A 506 46.36 -33.81 32.63
CA ASN A 506 46.18 -33.46 34.05
C ASN A 506 45.90 -34.69 34.95
N LYS A 507 45.26 -35.72 34.40
CA LYS A 507 44.88 -36.97 35.08
C LYS A 507 45.05 -38.14 34.10
N LYS A 508 45.71 -39.23 34.53
CA LYS A 508 45.86 -40.46 33.70
C LYS A 508 44.73 -41.49 33.90
N SER A 509 43.82 -41.26 34.83
CA SER A 509 42.61 -42.05 35.03
C SER A 509 41.54 -41.26 35.78
N VAL A 510 40.27 -41.53 35.49
CA VAL A 510 39.10 -40.90 36.10
C VAL A 510 38.06 -41.98 36.43
N VAL A 511 37.41 -41.87 37.58
CA VAL A 511 36.24 -42.68 37.98
C VAL A 511 35.04 -41.73 38.00
N ILE A 512 33.96 -42.08 37.32
CA ILE A 512 32.78 -41.22 37.14
C ILE A 512 31.54 -41.93 37.74
N PRO A 513 30.88 -41.37 38.77
CA PRO A 513 29.66 -41.94 39.35
C PRO A 513 28.45 -41.92 38.38
N PRO A 514 27.35 -42.61 38.71
CA PRO A 514 26.09 -42.59 37.95
C PRO A 514 25.45 -41.20 37.85
N ASP A 515 24.92 -40.88 36.66
CA ASP A 515 24.28 -39.59 36.29
C ASP A 515 25.17 -38.34 36.50
N GLU A 516 26.48 -38.52 36.69
CA GLU A 516 27.48 -37.46 36.83
C GLU A 516 28.41 -37.36 35.61
N SER A 517 29.23 -36.31 35.57
CA SER A 517 30.23 -36.10 34.52
C SER A 517 31.64 -35.92 35.10
N GLY A 518 32.63 -36.42 34.39
CA GLY A 518 34.05 -36.25 34.69
C GLY A 518 34.81 -35.77 33.46
N SER A 519 35.98 -35.17 33.67
CA SER A 519 36.79 -34.63 32.57
C SER A 519 38.29 -34.92 32.71
N VAL A 520 38.97 -34.92 31.56
CA VAL A 520 40.43 -34.97 31.43
C VAL A 520 40.89 -33.83 30.53
N VAL A 521 41.96 -33.14 30.93
CA VAL A 521 42.52 -31.99 30.21
C VAL A 521 43.89 -32.36 29.65
N LEU A 522 44.11 -32.00 28.38
CA LEU A 522 45.33 -32.19 27.61
C LEU A 522 46.03 -30.84 27.38
N SER A 523 47.14 -30.59 28.07
CA SER A 523 47.97 -29.40 27.88
C SER A 523 49.03 -29.67 26.81
N ILE A 524 48.97 -28.95 25.68
CA ILE A 524 49.79 -29.11 24.48
C ILE A 524 50.78 -27.94 24.36
N PHE A 525 52.09 -28.21 24.39
CA PHE A 525 53.15 -27.20 24.49
C PHE A 525 53.92 -27.03 23.17
N GLY A 526 54.03 -25.80 22.67
CA GLY A 526 54.87 -25.42 21.51
C GLY A 526 56.35 -25.26 21.89
N ASN A 527 56.88 -26.13 22.75
CA ASN A 527 58.27 -26.11 23.23
C ASN A 527 59.23 -26.97 22.35
N VAL A 528 58.70 -27.51 21.25
CA VAL A 528 59.42 -28.28 20.23
C VAL A 528 59.69 -27.42 18.98
N PRO A 529 60.60 -27.84 18.07
CA PRO A 529 60.83 -27.12 16.82
C PRO A 529 59.57 -26.98 15.95
N ILE A 530 59.53 -25.91 15.16
CA ILE A 530 58.50 -25.62 14.14
C ILE A 530 58.30 -26.84 13.23
N GLY A 531 57.07 -27.37 13.20
CA GLY A 531 56.73 -28.62 12.53
C GLY A 531 55.36 -29.18 12.92
N VAL A 532 54.96 -30.29 12.29
CA VAL A 532 53.66 -30.97 12.49
C VAL A 532 53.87 -32.33 13.18
N TYR A 533 53.08 -32.59 14.22
CA TYR A 533 53.12 -33.76 15.09
C TYR A 533 51.75 -34.44 15.10
N SER A 534 51.70 -35.79 15.09
CA SER A 534 50.42 -36.53 15.04
C SER A 534 50.50 -37.88 15.76
N GLY A 535 49.44 -38.27 16.46
CA GLY A 535 49.35 -39.54 17.18
C GLY A 535 47.95 -39.76 17.77
N ASN A 536 47.76 -40.77 18.62
CA ASN A 536 46.46 -41.06 19.23
C ASN A 536 46.49 -40.93 20.76
N LEU A 537 45.34 -40.62 21.35
CA LEU A 537 45.01 -40.80 22.76
C LEU A 537 44.09 -42.01 22.89
N SER A 538 44.56 -43.07 23.55
CA SER A 538 43.78 -44.29 23.78
C SER A 538 43.16 -44.25 25.18
N VAL A 539 41.82 -44.25 25.21
CA VAL A 539 40.97 -44.39 26.40
C VAL A 539 40.70 -45.88 26.60
N THR A 540 41.02 -46.42 27.78
CA THR A 540 40.90 -47.85 28.09
C THR A 540 40.43 -48.08 29.53
N GLY A 541 39.66 -49.14 29.77
CA GLY A 541 39.00 -49.40 31.06
C GLY A 541 37.62 -50.00 30.81
N ASP A 542 36.59 -49.43 31.43
CA ASP A 542 35.18 -49.82 31.20
C ASP A 542 34.62 -49.34 29.82
N ILE A 543 35.37 -48.49 29.12
CA ILE A 543 35.15 -48.06 27.73
C ILE A 543 36.51 -48.10 27.02
N GLU A 544 36.54 -48.63 25.80
CA GLU A 544 37.72 -48.65 24.93
C GLU A 544 37.45 -47.78 23.68
N GLN A 545 38.23 -46.70 23.51
CA GLN A 545 38.09 -45.77 22.38
C GLN A 545 39.41 -45.03 22.11
N GLU A 546 39.76 -44.84 20.84
CA GLU A 546 40.92 -44.02 20.45
C GLU A 546 40.49 -42.69 19.82
N ILE A 547 41.13 -41.61 20.25
CA ILE A 547 40.89 -40.24 19.79
C ILE A 547 42.17 -39.75 19.10
N PRO A 548 42.18 -39.54 17.78
CA PRO A 548 43.38 -39.11 17.06
C PRO A 548 43.65 -37.60 17.26
N ILE A 549 44.93 -37.24 17.40
CA ILE A 549 45.44 -35.92 17.74
C ILE A 549 46.47 -35.44 16.69
N TYR A 550 46.36 -34.18 16.25
CA TYR A 550 47.30 -33.51 15.34
C TYR A 550 47.66 -32.10 15.86
N VAL A 551 48.93 -31.70 15.82
CA VAL A 551 49.43 -30.42 16.33
C VAL A 551 50.52 -29.81 15.43
N GLU A 552 50.46 -28.51 15.12
CA GLU A 552 51.45 -27.77 14.30
C GLU A 552 52.03 -26.52 15.01
N VAL A 553 53.30 -26.14 14.78
CA VAL A 553 54.04 -25.13 15.58
C VAL A 553 54.74 -24.02 14.74
N ILE A 554 54.63 -22.72 15.11
CA ILE A 554 55.02 -21.52 14.29
C ILE A 554 55.68 -20.31 15.06
N GLU A 555 56.32 -19.33 14.36
CA GLU A 555 57.24 -18.26 14.90
C GLU A 555 56.66 -16.79 15.00
N SER A 556 57.44 -15.80 15.52
CA SER A 556 57.08 -14.37 15.70
C SER A 556 58.21 -13.35 15.34
N GLY A 557 57.91 -12.07 15.01
CA GLY A 557 58.84 -11.12 14.34
C GLY A 557 58.89 -9.65 14.83
N ASN A 558 59.79 -8.81 14.26
CA ASN A 558 60.17 -7.47 14.78
C ASN A 558 60.89 -6.55 13.73
N ILE A 559 60.76 -5.20 13.81
CA ILE A 559 61.71 -4.07 13.47
C ILE A 559 60.96 -2.70 13.30
N ILE A 560 61.63 -1.57 13.61
CA ILE A 560 61.11 -0.18 13.60
C ILE A 560 61.47 0.56 12.30
N ASP A 561 60.50 1.18 11.62
CA ASP A 561 60.70 2.14 10.53
C ASP A 561 60.66 3.61 11.02
N SER A 562 61.50 4.47 10.43
CA SER A 562 61.65 5.89 10.83
C SER A 562 60.75 6.89 10.09
N LEU A 563 60.09 6.45 9.02
CA LEU A 563 59.18 7.25 8.20
C LEU A 563 57.94 6.42 7.90
N LEU A 564 56.78 6.85 8.42
CA LEU A 564 55.49 6.21 8.15
C LEU A 564 54.86 6.83 6.89
N LEU A 565 54.27 5.98 6.05
CA LEU A 565 53.61 6.38 4.81
C LEU A 565 52.21 5.77 4.76
N SER A 566 51.19 6.62 4.83
CA SER A 566 49.77 6.23 4.70
C SER A 566 49.15 6.77 3.41
N ILE A 567 48.16 6.05 2.90
CA ILE A 567 47.44 6.37 1.66
C ILE A 567 45.94 6.20 1.93
N ASP A 568 45.21 7.30 1.91
CA ASP A 568 43.75 7.29 1.99
C ASP A 568 43.18 7.50 0.58
N LEU A 569 42.31 6.61 0.12
CA LEU A 569 41.56 6.81 -1.12
C LEU A 569 40.28 7.56 -0.82
N PHE A 570 39.90 8.53 -1.66
CA PHE A 570 38.62 9.24 -1.51
C PHE A 570 37.40 8.39 -1.88
N LYS A 571 37.63 7.24 -2.55
CA LYS A 571 36.65 6.29 -3.05
C LYS A 571 37.37 4.97 -3.29
N ASN A 572 36.74 3.84 -3.01
CA ASN A 572 37.37 2.51 -3.15
C ASN A 572 36.86 1.72 -4.38
N SER A 573 35.98 2.32 -5.19
CA SER A 573 35.40 1.71 -6.39
C SER A 573 35.32 2.72 -7.52
N PHE A 574 35.95 2.42 -8.66
CA PHE A 574 36.09 3.34 -9.79
C PHE A 574 35.57 2.72 -11.08
N ARG A 575 35.12 3.58 -12.00
CA ARG A 575 34.82 3.21 -13.38
C ARG A 575 36.13 3.24 -14.19
N PRO A 576 36.33 2.37 -15.22
CA PRO A 576 37.41 2.56 -16.18
C PRO A 576 37.35 3.98 -16.77
N GLY A 577 38.48 4.70 -16.79
CA GLY A 577 38.55 6.11 -17.21
C GLY A 577 38.23 7.15 -16.13
N GLU A 578 37.91 6.75 -14.89
CA GLU A 578 37.73 7.68 -13.76
C GLU A 578 39.07 8.08 -13.13
N ASP A 579 39.23 9.33 -12.67
CA ASP A 579 40.43 9.76 -11.94
C ASP A 579 40.42 9.24 -10.51
N LEU A 580 41.39 8.37 -10.16
CA LEU A 580 41.62 7.91 -8.80
C LEU A 580 42.23 9.02 -7.97
N LYS A 581 41.49 9.52 -6.98
CA LYS A 581 41.98 10.55 -6.05
C LYS A 581 42.43 9.91 -4.75
N SER A 582 43.60 10.30 -4.25
CA SER A 582 44.10 9.90 -2.94
C SER A 582 44.73 11.05 -2.17
N ARG A 583 44.72 10.89 -0.85
CA ARG A 583 45.54 11.62 0.11
C ARG A 583 46.71 10.71 0.48
N ILE A 584 47.92 11.27 0.50
CA ILE A 584 49.14 10.54 0.83
C ILE A 584 49.82 11.32 1.94
N THR A 585 49.97 10.71 3.12
CA THR A 585 50.55 11.34 4.29
C THR A 585 51.88 10.68 4.63
N LEU A 586 52.89 11.50 4.90
CA LEU A 586 54.23 11.12 5.29
C LEU A 586 54.48 11.68 6.68
N ASP A 587 54.82 10.83 7.64
CA ASP A 587 55.16 11.25 9.00
C ASP A 587 56.61 10.87 9.32
N ASN A 588 57.40 11.89 9.68
CA ASN A 588 58.80 11.77 10.06
C ASN A 588 58.92 11.75 11.59
N PHE A 589 59.41 10.64 12.15
CA PHE A 589 59.61 10.49 13.60
C PHE A 589 61.01 10.92 14.08
N LEU A 590 61.84 11.50 13.19
CA LEU A 590 63.17 12.04 13.52
C LEU A 590 63.09 13.56 13.79
N ASP A 591 63.18 13.93 15.07
CA ASP A 591 63.00 15.31 15.56
C ASP A 591 64.01 16.32 14.97
N LYS A 592 63.49 17.37 14.30
CA LYS A 592 64.18 18.60 13.85
C LYS A 592 65.25 18.47 12.75
N GLN A 593 65.06 17.60 11.74
CA GLN A 593 65.85 17.66 10.50
C GLN A 593 64.93 17.57 9.26
N SER A 594 65.00 18.56 8.36
CA SER A 594 64.36 18.43 7.04
C SER A 594 65.17 17.47 6.17
N TYR A 595 64.50 16.64 5.39
CA TYR A 595 65.14 15.83 4.35
C TYR A 595 64.26 15.61 3.13
N GLN A 596 64.91 15.40 1.99
CA GLN A 596 64.25 15.12 0.72
C GLN A 596 63.91 13.63 0.61
N VAL A 597 62.68 13.36 0.15
CA VAL A 597 62.11 12.03 -0.05
C VAL A 597 61.68 11.92 -1.52
N LEU A 598 62.17 10.89 -2.20
CA LEU A 598 61.71 10.55 -3.55
C LEU A 598 60.52 9.59 -3.45
N LEU A 599 59.34 10.06 -3.86
CA LEU A 599 58.11 9.28 -3.94
C LEU A 599 57.98 8.68 -5.34
N ASN A 600 57.58 7.41 -5.40
CA ASN A 600 57.23 6.72 -6.64
C ASN A 600 55.84 6.11 -6.50
N TYR A 601 54.91 6.53 -7.34
CA TYR A 601 53.52 6.07 -7.36
C TYR A 601 53.35 5.02 -8.45
N TYR A 602 52.65 3.93 -8.16
CA TYR A 602 52.35 2.85 -9.11
C TYR A 602 50.91 2.37 -8.96
N ILE A 603 50.21 2.16 -10.07
CA ILE A 603 48.97 1.36 -10.08
C ILE A 603 49.32 -0.04 -10.60
N VAL A 604 48.99 -1.08 -9.82
CA VAL A 604 49.35 -2.47 -10.08
C VAL A 604 48.19 -3.44 -9.85
N ASP A 605 48.24 -4.60 -10.49
CA ASP A 605 47.40 -5.78 -10.15
C ASP A 605 47.74 -6.27 -8.73
N VAL A 606 46.81 -6.97 -8.07
CA VAL A 606 47.00 -7.61 -6.74
C VAL A 606 48.25 -8.48 -6.69
N ASN A 607 48.55 -9.17 -7.80
CA ASN A 607 49.73 -10.03 -7.92
C ASN A 607 51.04 -9.27 -8.20
N ASN A 608 51.01 -7.92 -8.24
CA ASN A 608 52.14 -7.04 -8.54
C ASN A 608 52.83 -7.34 -9.89
N SER A 609 52.12 -8.00 -10.81
CA SER A 609 52.63 -8.62 -12.04
C SER A 609 52.63 -7.67 -13.24
N ARG A 610 51.70 -6.70 -13.26
CA ARG A 610 51.53 -5.69 -14.30
C ARG A 610 51.37 -4.32 -13.65
N VAL A 611 52.15 -3.34 -14.14
CA VAL A 611 52.04 -1.92 -13.78
C VAL A 611 51.22 -1.22 -14.86
N PHE A 612 50.16 -0.53 -14.46
CA PHE A 612 49.23 0.19 -15.35
C PHE A 612 49.50 1.70 -15.39
N TYR A 613 50.08 2.26 -14.32
CA TYR A 613 50.46 3.66 -14.20
C TYR A 613 51.74 3.80 -13.35
N SER A 614 52.61 4.76 -13.67
CA SER A 614 53.75 5.12 -12.83
C SER A 614 54.13 6.60 -12.93
N GLU A 615 54.46 7.21 -11.79
CA GLU A 615 54.88 8.62 -11.65
C GLU A 615 55.89 8.75 -10.50
N SER A 616 56.79 9.75 -10.54
CA SER A 616 57.75 10.03 -9.46
C SER A 616 57.83 11.52 -9.14
N GLU A 617 57.99 11.87 -7.87
CA GLU A 617 58.12 13.26 -7.39
C GLU A 617 59.08 13.35 -6.19
N GLU A 618 59.82 14.45 -6.09
CA GLU A 618 60.69 14.76 -4.93
C GLU A 618 60.00 15.77 -4.01
N VAL A 619 59.91 15.46 -2.72
CA VAL A 619 59.31 16.33 -1.71
C VAL A 619 60.25 16.49 -0.50
N GLU A 620 60.16 17.62 0.19
CA GLU A 620 60.91 17.87 1.43
C GLU A 620 59.95 17.83 2.63
N ILE A 621 60.31 17.08 3.67
CA ILE A 621 59.53 16.90 4.90
C ILE A 621 60.34 17.33 6.12
N GLU A 622 59.70 18.05 7.03
CA GLU A 622 60.23 18.35 8.38
C GLU A 622 59.61 17.43 9.43
N ASN A 623 58.29 17.52 9.66
CA ASN A 623 57.58 16.71 10.66
C ASN A 623 56.52 15.79 10.02
N SER A 624 55.58 16.38 9.28
CA SER A 624 54.53 15.66 8.55
C SER A 624 54.22 16.40 7.24
N LEU A 625 53.87 15.67 6.19
CA LEU A 625 53.49 16.21 4.88
C LEU A 625 52.30 15.44 4.30
N THR A 626 51.23 16.15 3.94
CA THR A 626 50.06 15.59 3.26
C THR A 626 49.98 16.08 1.82
N LEU A 627 49.91 15.16 0.87
CA LEU A 627 49.76 15.42 -0.56
C LEU A 627 48.38 14.95 -1.04
N LEU A 628 47.75 15.71 -1.94
CA LEU A 628 46.55 15.31 -2.65
C LEU A 628 46.92 15.02 -4.11
N LYS A 629 46.71 13.78 -4.56
CA LYS A 629 47.07 13.31 -5.91
C LYS A 629 45.87 12.74 -6.64
N ASN A 630 45.85 12.94 -7.95
CA ASN A 630 44.89 12.35 -8.88
C ASN A 630 45.65 11.49 -9.89
N PHE A 631 45.25 10.24 -10.05
CA PHE A 631 45.87 9.26 -10.95
C PHE A 631 44.84 8.78 -11.98
N PRO A 632 45.02 9.04 -13.29
CA PRO A 632 44.05 8.65 -14.31
C PRO A 632 44.04 7.13 -14.52
N ILE A 633 42.88 6.48 -14.37
CA ILE A 633 42.72 5.04 -14.63
C ILE A 633 42.59 4.79 -16.15
N PRO A 634 43.45 3.97 -16.78
CA PRO A 634 43.33 3.63 -18.20
C PRO A 634 42.01 2.93 -18.56
N GLU A 635 41.31 3.40 -19.59
CA GLU A 635 40.00 2.85 -20.01
C GLU A 635 40.12 1.52 -20.79
N GLU A 636 41.18 1.34 -21.58
CA GLU A 636 41.30 0.22 -22.55
C GLU A 636 42.04 -1.03 -22.01
N ASP A 637 42.61 -0.97 -20.80
CA ASP A 637 43.61 -1.96 -20.34
C ASP A 637 43.29 -2.64 -18.99
N MET A 638 42.23 -2.22 -18.29
CA MET A 638 41.85 -2.73 -16.96
C MET A 638 40.47 -3.40 -16.99
N GLU A 639 40.42 -4.65 -16.54
CA GLU A 639 39.19 -5.44 -16.38
C GLU A 639 38.56 -5.23 -14.99
N ASP A 640 37.30 -5.64 -14.84
CA ASP A 640 36.57 -5.53 -13.57
C ASP A 640 37.25 -6.42 -12.50
N GLY A 641 37.74 -5.83 -11.41
CA GLY A 641 38.60 -6.53 -10.45
C GLY A 641 39.27 -5.62 -9.40
N ASN A 642 40.12 -6.22 -8.57
CA ASN A 642 40.87 -5.54 -7.52
C ASN A 642 42.24 -5.05 -8.04
N TYR A 643 42.65 -3.86 -7.63
CA TYR A 643 43.92 -3.24 -7.99
C TYR A 643 44.52 -2.51 -6.77
N LEU A 644 45.81 -2.22 -6.82
CA LEU A 644 46.54 -1.57 -5.74
C LEU A 644 47.20 -0.27 -6.23
N LEU A 645 47.02 0.81 -5.48
CA LEU A 645 47.88 1.99 -5.53
C LEU A 645 49.04 1.77 -4.56
N LYS A 646 50.24 1.53 -5.09
CA LYS A 646 51.48 1.39 -4.32
C LYS A 646 52.27 2.70 -4.36
N VAL A 647 52.79 3.15 -3.22
CA VAL A 647 53.67 4.31 -3.13
C VAL A 647 54.94 3.94 -2.40
N GLU A 648 56.10 4.19 -3.00
CA GLU A 648 57.42 3.94 -2.43
C GLU A 648 58.12 5.26 -2.10
N ALA A 649 58.38 5.51 -0.82
CA ALA A 649 59.17 6.63 -0.32
C ALA A 649 60.62 6.19 -0.09
N LYS A 650 61.57 6.79 -0.81
CA LYS A 650 63.01 6.48 -0.72
C LYS A 650 63.74 7.63 -0.03
N HIS A 651 64.38 7.34 1.10
CA HIS A 651 65.15 8.31 1.89
C HIS A 651 66.30 7.60 2.62
N LEU A 652 67.48 8.22 2.73
CA LEU A 652 68.61 7.74 3.56
C LEU A 652 69.01 6.24 3.38
N ASN A 653 68.84 5.68 2.17
CA ASN A 653 68.99 4.24 1.83
C ASN A 653 67.95 3.28 2.44
N LEU A 654 66.88 3.80 3.05
CA LEU A 654 65.69 3.07 3.47
C LEU A 654 64.54 3.27 2.46
N ILE A 655 63.56 2.36 2.49
CA ILE A 655 62.39 2.36 1.62
C ILE A 655 61.14 2.09 2.45
N SER A 656 60.32 3.11 2.68
CA SER A 656 58.97 2.94 3.24
C SER A 656 57.98 2.72 2.09
N THR A 657 57.03 1.79 2.25
CA THR A 657 56.03 1.48 1.22
C THR A 657 54.62 1.56 1.79
N GLY A 658 53.77 2.39 1.20
CA GLY A 658 52.33 2.42 1.43
C GLY A 658 51.59 1.68 0.31
N ILE A 659 50.48 1.03 0.64
CA ILE A 659 49.60 0.36 -0.34
C ILE A 659 48.14 0.66 0.03
N ALA A 660 47.33 1.05 -0.96
CA ALA A 660 45.88 1.12 -0.83
C ALA A 660 45.18 0.33 -1.95
N SER A 661 44.16 -0.44 -1.61
CA SER A 661 43.40 -1.26 -2.56
C SER A 661 42.15 -0.56 -3.07
N PHE A 662 41.83 -0.74 -4.35
CA PHE A 662 40.60 -0.26 -4.98
C PHE A 662 40.03 -1.26 -5.98
N ILE A 663 38.74 -1.13 -6.28
CA ILE A 663 37.99 -2.00 -7.18
C ILE A 663 37.69 -1.23 -8.47
N ILE A 664 37.79 -1.88 -9.63
CA ILE A 664 37.21 -1.37 -10.88
C ILE A 664 35.93 -2.16 -11.17
N ALA A 665 34.81 -1.47 -11.36
CA ALA A 665 33.51 -2.10 -11.57
C ALA A 665 32.60 -1.29 -12.52
N LYS A 666 31.89 -1.98 -13.41
CA LYS A 666 30.89 -1.37 -14.29
C LYS A 666 29.50 -1.33 -13.62
N PRO A 667 28.69 -0.27 -13.82
CA PRO A 667 27.36 -0.18 -13.22
C PRO A 667 26.31 -1.06 -13.93
N LEU A 668 25.35 -1.58 -13.15
CA LEU A 668 24.38 -2.61 -13.55
C LEU A 668 23.58 -2.33 -14.84
N TYR A 669 23.25 -1.07 -15.14
CA TYR A 669 22.46 -0.71 -16.33
C TYR A 669 23.26 -0.78 -17.65
N LEU A 670 24.60 -0.79 -17.60
CA LEU A 670 25.49 -0.99 -18.75
C LEU A 670 25.72 -2.47 -19.08
N TYR A 671 25.38 -3.40 -18.18
CA TYR A 671 25.47 -4.83 -18.49
C TYR A 671 24.57 -5.17 -19.68
N ALA A 672 25.16 -5.86 -20.65
CA ALA A 672 24.48 -6.26 -21.87
C ALA A 672 23.82 -7.63 -21.69
N PHE A 673 22.49 -7.68 -21.72
CA PHE A 673 21.74 -8.92 -21.81
C PHE A 673 21.48 -9.22 -23.30
N LEU A 674 21.92 -10.39 -23.79
CA LEU A 674 21.86 -10.75 -25.22
C LEU A 674 22.53 -9.71 -26.15
N GLY A 675 23.60 -9.05 -25.69
CA GLY A 675 24.30 -8.00 -26.46
C GLY A 675 23.59 -6.65 -26.50
N ILE A 676 22.52 -6.48 -25.71
CA ILE A 676 21.71 -5.26 -25.64
C ILE A 676 21.79 -4.70 -24.20
N PRO A 677 22.18 -3.44 -23.99
CA PRO A 677 22.26 -2.84 -22.65
C PRO A 677 20.91 -2.85 -21.93
N LEU A 678 20.89 -3.23 -20.66
CA LEU A 678 19.68 -3.41 -19.86
C LEU A 678 18.73 -2.19 -19.89
N TRP A 679 19.29 -0.98 -19.89
CA TRP A 679 18.50 0.26 -19.97
C TRP A 679 17.62 0.35 -21.23
N THR A 680 18.12 -0.11 -22.38
CA THR A 680 17.35 -0.10 -23.63
C THR A 680 16.17 -1.07 -23.61
N ILE A 681 16.31 -2.20 -22.91
CA ILE A 681 15.25 -3.18 -22.70
C ILE A 681 14.17 -2.59 -21.80
N LEU A 682 14.56 -1.94 -20.69
CA LEU A 682 13.62 -1.27 -19.77
C LEU A 682 12.83 -0.15 -20.49
N VAL A 683 13.50 0.72 -21.24
CA VAL A 683 12.84 1.77 -22.03
C VAL A 683 11.93 1.16 -23.11
N GLY A 684 12.39 0.13 -23.82
CA GLY A 684 11.60 -0.55 -24.85
C GLY A 684 10.31 -1.18 -24.32
N VAL A 685 10.39 -1.90 -23.21
CA VAL A 685 9.22 -2.52 -22.55
C VAL A 685 8.29 -1.45 -21.98
N SER A 686 8.82 -0.41 -21.33
CA SER A 686 8.01 0.68 -20.79
C SER A 686 7.24 1.42 -21.90
N ALA A 687 7.93 1.78 -22.99
CA ALA A 687 7.32 2.43 -24.15
C ALA A 687 6.25 1.56 -24.82
N PHE A 688 6.52 0.26 -25.03
CA PHE A 688 5.53 -0.68 -25.58
C PHE A 688 4.30 -0.81 -24.66
N SER A 689 4.52 -0.96 -23.35
CA SER A 689 3.45 -1.09 -22.37
C SER A 689 2.60 0.18 -22.29
N PHE A 690 3.22 1.35 -22.31
CA PHE A 690 2.54 2.66 -22.34
C PHE A 690 1.72 2.85 -23.63
N LEU A 691 2.25 2.47 -24.80
CA LEU A 691 1.52 2.50 -26.07
C LEU A 691 0.30 1.56 -26.05
N MET A 692 0.46 0.34 -25.53
CA MET A 692 -0.65 -0.62 -25.39
C MET A 692 -1.71 -0.12 -24.41
N PHE A 693 -1.32 0.41 -23.25
CA PHE A 693 -2.23 1.01 -22.28
C PHE A 693 -3.03 2.17 -22.90
N ASN A 694 -2.37 3.10 -23.58
CA ASN A 694 -3.02 4.21 -24.28
C ASN A 694 -3.92 3.73 -25.42
N PHE A 695 -3.54 2.69 -26.16
CA PHE A 695 -4.40 2.07 -27.17
C PHE A 695 -5.69 1.50 -26.55
N PHE A 696 -5.61 0.82 -25.41
CA PHE A 696 -6.78 0.31 -24.69
C PHE A 696 -7.63 1.43 -24.08
N LEU A 697 -7.03 2.49 -23.52
CA LEU A 697 -7.75 3.68 -23.05
C LEU A 697 -8.47 4.39 -24.21
N TYR A 698 -7.78 4.60 -25.33
CA TYR A 698 -8.36 5.20 -26.54
C TYR A 698 -9.53 4.35 -27.05
N ARG A 699 -9.36 3.02 -27.14
CA ARG A 699 -10.46 2.10 -27.46
C ARG A 699 -11.64 2.26 -26.50
N ALA A 700 -11.41 2.26 -25.19
CA ALA A 700 -12.45 2.42 -24.18
C ALA A 700 -13.16 3.79 -24.28
N HIS A 701 -12.42 4.86 -24.58
CA HIS A 701 -12.97 6.20 -24.78
C HIS A 701 -13.82 6.30 -26.05
N VAL A 702 -13.38 5.69 -27.15
CA VAL A 702 -14.15 5.55 -28.39
C VAL A 702 -15.41 4.70 -28.16
N GLN A 703 -15.33 3.60 -27.41
CA GLN A 703 -16.49 2.77 -27.02
C GLN A 703 -17.50 3.56 -26.16
N LYS A 704 -17.05 4.43 -25.25
CA LYS A 704 -17.91 5.31 -24.44
C LYS A 704 -18.60 6.40 -25.28
N LYS A 705 -17.93 6.90 -26.33
CA LYS A 705 -18.45 7.97 -27.22
C LYS A 705 -19.54 7.51 -28.21
N LYS A 706 -19.56 6.23 -28.60
CA LYS A 706 -20.62 5.67 -29.48
C LYS A 706 -22.01 5.86 -28.84
N ARG A 707 -22.91 6.52 -29.55
CA ARG A 707 -24.32 6.72 -29.12
C ARG A 707 -25.16 5.47 -29.34
N TYR A 708 -24.85 4.71 -30.38
CA TYR A 708 -25.59 3.52 -30.81
C TYR A 708 -24.78 2.25 -30.53
N LYS A 709 -25.27 1.39 -29.64
CA LYS A 709 -24.50 0.28 -29.06
C LYS A 709 -25.03 -1.13 -29.37
N LEU A 710 -25.89 -1.25 -30.38
CA LEU A 710 -26.45 -2.53 -30.80
C LEU A 710 -25.50 -3.34 -31.69
N GLU A 711 -25.60 -4.66 -31.60
CA GLU A 711 -24.96 -5.57 -32.55
C GLU A 711 -25.47 -5.29 -33.97
N LEU A 712 -24.54 -5.10 -34.90
CA LEU A 712 -24.84 -4.74 -36.28
C LEU A 712 -24.02 -5.58 -37.26
N ASN A 713 -24.67 -6.56 -37.87
CA ASN A 713 -24.10 -7.36 -38.94
C ASN A 713 -24.48 -6.78 -40.31
N THR A 714 -23.59 -5.96 -40.88
CA THR A 714 -23.78 -5.32 -42.19
C THR A 714 -23.90 -6.29 -43.36
N ALA A 715 -23.44 -7.55 -43.21
CA ALA A 715 -23.63 -8.57 -44.25
C ALA A 715 -25.08 -9.09 -44.31
N LEU A 716 -25.85 -8.94 -43.23
CA LEU A 716 -27.27 -9.30 -43.10
C LEU A 716 -28.22 -8.11 -43.26
N LEU A 717 -27.71 -6.98 -43.78
CA LEU A 717 -28.52 -5.84 -44.21
C LEU A 717 -28.74 -5.91 -45.72
N PRO A 718 -29.82 -5.30 -46.24
CA PRO A 718 -30.02 -5.14 -47.68
C PRO A 718 -28.83 -4.45 -48.34
N LYS A 719 -28.54 -4.85 -49.58
CA LYS A 719 -27.51 -4.25 -50.43
C LYS A 719 -28.18 -3.49 -51.58
N SER A 720 -27.40 -2.69 -52.31
CA SER A 720 -27.86 -2.06 -53.54
C SER A 720 -28.38 -3.10 -54.53
N GLY A 721 -29.48 -2.80 -55.22
CA GLY A 721 -30.15 -3.71 -56.13
C GLY A 721 -31.36 -3.05 -56.80
N PRO A 722 -32.01 -3.70 -57.80
CA PRO A 722 -33.08 -3.07 -58.59
C PRO A 722 -34.27 -2.62 -57.73
N ARG A 723 -34.70 -3.46 -56.78
CA ARG A 723 -35.80 -3.21 -55.82
C ARG A 723 -35.33 -2.60 -54.48
N SER A 724 -34.04 -2.30 -54.34
CA SER A 724 -33.52 -1.63 -53.15
C SER A 724 -33.69 -0.11 -53.24
N ILE A 725 -34.12 0.50 -52.14
CA ILE A 725 -34.24 1.94 -51.92
C ILE A 725 -33.22 2.44 -50.88
N THR A 726 -32.85 3.72 -50.94
CA THR A 726 -31.83 4.29 -50.03
C THR A 726 -32.47 5.20 -48.98
N LEU A 727 -32.58 4.72 -47.75
CA LEU A 727 -33.20 5.47 -46.64
C LEU A 727 -32.29 6.59 -46.11
N GLY A 728 -30.97 6.42 -46.24
CA GLY A 728 -29.99 7.34 -45.71
C GLY A 728 -28.70 6.62 -45.38
N LYS A 729 -28.16 6.84 -44.17
CA LYS A 729 -26.92 6.20 -43.70
C LYS A 729 -27.16 5.41 -42.42
N ILE A 730 -26.39 4.36 -42.22
CA ILE A 730 -26.29 3.70 -40.91
C ILE A 730 -25.73 4.73 -39.91
N ALA A 731 -26.36 4.87 -38.75
CA ALA A 731 -25.99 5.89 -37.78
C ALA A 731 -24.53 5.71 -37.30
N GLU A 732 -23.83 6.84 -37.10
CA GLU A 732 -22.38 6.92 -36.83
C GLU A 732 -21.46 6.25 -37.89
N ARG A 733 -21.97 5.86 -39.05
CA ARG A 733 -21.19 5.27 -40.16
C ARG A 733 -21.32 6.06 -41.47
N LYS A 734 -20.42 5.78 -42.42
CA LYS A 734 -20.47 6.32 -43.79
C LYS A 734 -21.35 5.47 -44.72
N ASP A 735 -21.59 4.22 -44.34
CA ASP A 735 -22.34 3.21 -45.09
C ASP A 735 -23.80 3.67 -45.34
N LEU A 736 -24.28 3.47 -46.58
CA LEU A 736 -25.68 3.71 -46.91
C LEU A 736 -26.58 2.62 -46.32
N SER A 737 -27.74 3.03 -45.81
CA SER A 737 -28.80 2.10 -45.39
C SER A 737 -29.72 1.87 -46.59
N TYR A 738 -29.64 0.66 -47.14
CA TYR A 738 -30.59 0.17 -48.13
C TYR A 738 -31.74 -0.57 -47.45
N TYR A 739 -32.89 -0.57 -48.10
CA TYR A 739 -34.09 -1.31 -47.70
C TYR A 739 -34.71 -1.94 -48.96
N ASN A 740 -35.16 -3.20 -48.90
CA ASN A 740 -35.84 -3.82 -50.05
C ASN A 740 -37.31 -3.38 -50.05
N ILE A 741 -37.72 -2.63 -51.08
CA ILE A 741 -39.04 -2.03 -51.15
C ILE A 741 -40.19 -3.06 -51.13
N ASP A 742 -39.93 -4.28 -51.59
CA ASP A 742 -40.91 -5.37 -51.57
C ASP A 742 -41.33 -5.77 -50.15
N MET A 743 -40.52 -5.49 -49.13
CA MET A 743 -40.89 -5.73 -47.73
C MET A 743 -42.04 -4.85 -47.23
N LEU A 744 -42.38 -3.75 -47.94
CA LEU A 744 -43.58 -2.96 -47.65
C LEU A 744 -44.88 -3.70 -48.02
N THR A 745 -44.82 -4.80 -48.78
CA THR A 745 -45.97 -5.72 -48.93
C THR A 745 -46.33 -6.40 -47.62
N THR A 746 -45.36 -6.58 -46.71
CA THR A 746 -45.57 -6.97 -45.31
C THR A 746 -45.68 -5.76 -44.37
N HIS A 747 -46.08 -4.62 -44.93
CA HIS A 747 -46.46 -3.39 -44.24
C HIS A 747 -45.35 -2.73 -43.39
N ALA A 748 -45.57 -1.47 -43.01
CA ALA A 748 -44.63 -0.69 -42.23
C ALA A 748 -45.35 0.21 -41.21
N ILE A 749 -44.67 0.51 -40.10
CA ILE A 749 -45.10 1.50 -39.12
C ILE A 749 -43.96 2.45 -38.78
N VAL A 750 -44.26 3.75 -38.73
CA VAL A 750 -43.33 4.82 -38.38
C VAL A 750 -43.87 5.54 -37.13
N ALA A 751 -43.20 5.36 -35.99
CA ALA A 751 -43.61 5.87 -34.69
C ALA A 751 -42.60 6.84 -34.07
N GLY A 752 -43.02 7.67 -33.09
CA GLY A 752 -42.14 8.66 -32.48
C GLY A 752 -42.83 9.87 -31.84
N ALA A 753 -42.13 10.59 -30.97
CA ALA A 753 -42.61 11.87 -30.45
C ALA A 753 -42.69 12.95 -31.56
N THR A 754 -43.45 14.02 -31.31
CA THR A 754 -43.50 15.19 -32.19
C THR A 754 -42.12 15.85 -32.29
N GLY A 755 -41.74 16.27 -33.49
CA GLY A 755 -40.38 16.77 -33.77
C GLY A 755 -39.27 15.71 -33.84
N GLY A 756 -39.56 14.43 -33.58
CA GLY A 756 -38.55 13.34 -33.65
C GLY A 756 -38.09 12.98 -35.08
N GLY A 757 -38.81 13.42 -36.10
CA GLY A 757 -38.51 13.15 -37.52
C GLY A 757 -39.43 12.13 -38.22
N LYS A 758 -40.53 11.70 -37.57
CA LYS A 758 -41.51 10.73 -38.12
C LYS A 758 -41.87 10.97 -39.58
N SER A 759 -42.55 12.08 -39.87
CA SER A 759 -43.10 12.38 -41.20
C SER A 759 -41.97 12.48 -42.23
N ILE A 760 -40.80 13.02 -41.86
CA ILE A 760 -39.61 13.04 -42.72
C ILE A 760 -39.14 11.62 -43.06
N SER A 761 -39.03 10.71 -42.09
CA SER A 761 -38.62 9.31 -42.34
C SER A 761 -39.62 8.54 -43.21
N ALA A 762 -40.93 8.74 -42.97
CA ALA A 762 -42.00 8.17 -43.78
C ALA A 762 -41.98 8.74 -45.22
N GLN A 763 -41.83 10.05 -45.36
CA GLN A 763 -41.71 10.72 -46.65
C GLN A 763 -40.48 10.27 -47.43
N VAL A 764 -39.33 10.04 -46.79
CA VAL A 764 -38.14 9.49 -47.45
C VAL A 764 -38.41 8.11 -48.06
N ILE A 765 -39.13 7.23 -47.34
CA ILE A 765 -39.56 5.92 -47.88
C ILE A 765 -40.44 6.13 -49.12
N VAL A 766 -41.41 7.06 -49.06
CA VAL A 766 -42.32 7.38 -50.18
C VAL A 766 -41.59 8.01 -51.36
N GLU A 767 -40.67 8.95 -51.15
CA GLU A 767 -39.84 9.53 -52.20
C GLU A 767 -39.02 8.48 -52.94
N GLU A 768 -38.47 7.50 -52.22
CA GLU A 768 -37.76 6.40 -52.85
C GLU A 768 -38.71 5.42 -53.56
N ALA A 769 -39.93 5.22 -53.05
CA ALA A 769 -40.95 4.40 -53.69
C ALA A 769 -41.41 5.00 -55.04
N LEU A 770 -41.64 6.32 -55.07
CA LEU A 770 -41.99 7.04 -56.29
C LEU A 770 -40.84 7.00 -57.33
N LYS A 771 -39.57 6.98 -56.89
CA LYS A 771 -38.39 6.74 -57.77
C LYS A 771 -38.28 5.30 -58.29
N LYS A 772 -39.13 4.38 -57.82
CA LYS A 772 -39.19 2.96 -58.21
C LYS A 772 -40.54 2.61 -58.84
N ASP A 773 -41.20 3.62 -59.41
CA ASP A 773 -42.48 3.55 -60.11
C ASP A 773 -43.64 2.96 -59.27
N ILE A 774 -43.54 3.04 -57.95
CA ILE A 774 -44.63 2.65 -57.04
C ILE A 774 -45.67 3.78 -56.99
N ALA A 775 -46.94 3.43 -57.22
CA ALA A 775 -48.05 4.35 -57.01
C ALA A 775 -48.32 4.53 -55.51
N VAL A 776 -48.58 5.75 -55.05
CA VAL A 776 -48.75 6.05 -53.61
C VAL A 776 -50.02 6.86 -53.37
N ILE A 777 -50.86 6.44 -52.42
CA ILE A 777 -51.93 7.27 -51.85
C ILE A 777 -51.59 7.64 -50.42
N VAL A 778 -51.73 8.92 -50.08
CA VAL A 778 -51.58 9.42 -48.71
C VAL A 778 -52.90 9.96 -48.18
N PHE A 779 -53.35 9.46 -47.05
CA PHE A 779 -54.42 10.04 -46.23
C PHE A 779 -53.77 11.00 -45.24
N ASP A 780 -53.95 12.31 -45.46
CA ASP A 780 -53.22 13.36 -44.77
C ASP A 780 -54.18 14.30 -44.00
N PRO A 781 -54.25 14.18 -42.66
CA PRO A 781 -55.10 15.05 -41.81
C PRO A 781 -54.63 16.51 -41.72
N THR A 782 -53.43 16.83 -42.23
CA THR A 782 -52.75 18.12 -42.04
C THR A 782 -52.51 18.89 -43.34
N ALA A 783 -52.71 18.23 -44.49
CA ALA A 783 -52.28 18.66 -45.81
C ALA A 783 -50.74 18.91 -45.94
N GLN A 784 -49.91 18.47 -44.99
CA GLN A 784 -48.45 18.64 -45.05
C GLN A 784 -47.80 17.92 -46.24
N TRP A 785 -48.31 16.76 -46.65
CA TRP A 785 -47.77 15.99 -47.77
C TRP A 785 -47.97 16.66 -49.13
N SER A 786 -48.86 17.66 -49.23
CA SER A 786 -48.99 18.50 -50.44
C SER A 786 -47.67 19.18 -50.85
N GLY A 787 -46.73 19.34 -49.92
CA GLY A 787 -45.36 19.76 -50.21
C GLY A 787 -44.59 18.85 -51.19
N MET A 788 -44.99 17.58 -51.35
CA MET A 788 -44.37 16.65 -52.31
C MET A 788 -44.48 17.10 -53.76
N LEU A 789 -45.48 17.94 -54.08
CA LEU A 789 -45.71 18.51 -55.41
C LEU A 789 -44.78 19.72 -55.71
N ARG A 790 -43.83 20.04 -54.82
CA ARG A 790 -42.83 21.12 -55.02
C ARG A 790 -41.43 20.66 -54.60
N LYS A 791 -40.40 21.17 -55.28
CA LYS A 791 -38.98 20.96 -54.90
C LYS A 791 -38.67 21.59 -53.53
N CYS A 792 -37.65 21.07 -52.84
CA CYS A 792 -37.18 21.65 -51.58
C CYS A 792 -36.46 22.99 -51.81
N GLU A 793 -36.92 24.04 -51.14
CA GLU A 793 -36.26 25.35 -51.09
C GLU A 793 -35.89 25.78 -49.65
N ASP A 794 -36.15 24.91 -48.67
CA ASP A 794 -35.88 25.17 -47.26
C ASP A 794 -34.36 25.13 -46.98
N LYS A 795 -33.77 26.31 -46.74
CA LYS A 795 -32.34 26.47 -46.42
C LYS A 795 -31.87 25.56 -45.30
N LYS A 796 -32.70 25.27 -44.29
CA LYS A 796 -32.34 24.40 -43.16
C LYS A 796 -32.26 22.95 -43.63
N MET A 797 -33.19 22.47 -44.47
CA MET A 797 -33.13 21.12 -45.03
C MET A 797 -31.98 20.95 -46.02
N LEU A 798 -31.80 21.92 -46.91
CA LEU A 798 -30.71 21.94 -47.89
C LEU A 798 -29.33 21.91 -47.19
N SER A 799 -29.19 22.48 -45.99
CA SER A 799 -27.95 22.40 -45.20
C SER A 799 -27.53 20.96 -44.81
N PHE A 800 -28.47 20.01 -44.78
CA PHE A 800 -28.16 18.60 -44.50
C PHE A 800 -27.75 17.81 -45.75
N TYR A 801 -28.02 18.30 -46.96
CA TYR A 801 -27.78 17.57 -48.22
C TYR A 801 -26.31 17.09 -48.37
N PRO A 802 -25.27 17.93 -48.11
CA PRO A 802 -23.88 17.49 -48.21
C PRO A 802 -23.52 16.30 -47.31
N LYS A 803 -24.17 16.17 -46.14
CA LYS A 803 -23.93 15.03 -45.23
C LYS A 803 -24.33 13.68 -45.85
N PHE A 804 -25.23 13.70 -46.82
CA PHE A 804 -25.74 12.52 -47.54
C PHE A 804 -25.23 12.42 -48.99
N GLY A 805 -24.33 13.32 -49.41
CA GLY A 805 -23.82 13.35 -50.79
C GLY A 805 -24.77 13.98 -51.81
N LEU A 806 -25.85 14.62 -51.34
CA LEU A 806 -26.81 15.34 -52.17
C LEU A 806 -26.34 16.78 -52.43
N LYS A 807 -26.77 17.34 -53.55
CA LYS A 807 -26.57 18.74 -53.96
C LYS A 807 -27.91 19.47 -54.00
N PRO A 808 -27.96 20.81 -53.85
CA PRO A 808 -29.22 21.56 -53.96
C PRO A 808 -29.96 21.38 -55.30
N SER A 809 -29.23 20.98 -56.37
CA SER A 809 -29.80 20.57 -57.66
C SER A 809 -30.66 19.31 -57.62
N ASP A 810 -30.49 18.46 -56.60
CA ASP A 810 -31.15 17.16 -56.48
C ASP A 810 -32.54 17.30 -55.84
N ALA A 811 -32.86 18.49 -55.31
CA ALA A 811 -34.19 18.85 -54.81
C ALA A 811 -35.19 18.86 -55.97
N LYS A 812 -36.29 18.11 -55.83
CA LYS A 812 -37.28 17.91 -56.89
C LYS A 812 -38.69 17.80 -56.33
N ALA A 813 -39.67 18.17 -57.15
CA ALA A 813 -41.06 17.76 -56.96
C ALA A 813 -41.22 16.28 -57.37
N PHE A 814 -42.31 15.67 -56.93
CA PHE A 814 -42.76 14.36 -57.39
C PHE A 814 -44.08 14.52 -58.15
N PRO A 815 -44.28 13.77 -59.25
CA PRO A 815 -45.52 13.85 -60.03
C PRO A 815 -46.68 13.31 -59.20
N GLY A 816 -47.84 13.96 -59.30
CA GLY A 816 -48.94 13.68 -58.40
C GLY A 816 -49.96 14.81 -58.30
N ASN A 817 -51.00 14.57 -57.53
CA ASN A 817 -52.11 15.51 -57.35
C ASN A 817 -52.60 15.50 -55.88
N VAL A 818 -53.35 16.54 -55.49
CA VAL A 818 -53.95 16.69 -54.18
C VAL A 818 -55.46 16.94 -54.31
N LYS A 819 -56.26 16.17 -53.58
CA LYS A 819 -57.72 16.30 -53.52
C LYS A 819 -58.14 16.56 -52.08
N MET A 820 -58.93 17.61 -51.86
CA MET A 820 -59.47 17.93 -50.53
C MET A 820 -60.79 17.21 -50.32
N ILE A 821 -60.89 16.41 -49.27
CA ILE A 821 -62.12 15.67 -48.97
C ILE A 821 -62.99 16.52 -48.04
N LYS A 822 -64.17 16.88 -48.54
CA LYS A 822 -65.16 17.72 -47.83
C LYS A 822 -66.36 16.92 -47.30
N ASP A 823 -66.66 15.77 -47.92
CA ASP A 823 -67.75 14.87 -47.53
C ASP A 823 -67.17 13.48 -47.19
N PRO A 824 -67.37 12.95 -45.97
CA PRO A 824 -66.88 11.62 -45.60
C PRO A 824 -67.54 10.46 -46.36
N ARG A 825 -68.65 10.71 -47.07
CA ARG A 825 -69.33 9.73 -47.93
C ARG A 825 -68.87 9.78 -49.38
N GLN A 826 -67.95 10.68 -49.73
CA GLN A 826 -67.41 10.79 -51.09
C GLN A 826 -66.78 9.45 -51.52
N ALA A 827 -67.36 8.82 -52.54
CA ALA A 827 -66.82 7.60 -53.11
C ALA A 827 -65.52 7.90 -53.86
N ILE A 828 -64.49 7.09 -53.62
CA ILE A 828 -63.23 7.13 -54.35
C ILE A 828 -62.99 5.75 -54.98
N ASP A 829 -62.87 5.72 -56.31
CA ASP A 829 -62.27 4.58 -56.99
C ASP A 829 -60.75 4.71 -56.97
N ILE A 830 -60.12 3.84 -56.19
CA ILE A 830 -58.68 3.83 -55.99
C ILE A 830 -57.93 3.44 -57.27
N LYS A 831 -58.56 2.71 -58.21
CA LYS A 831 -57.92 2.32 -59.48
C LYS A 831 -57.51 3.53 -60.32
N LYS A 832 -58.31 4.61 -60.32
CA LYS A 832 -57.99 5.88 -61.01
C LYS A 832 -56.71 6.58 -60.48
N TYR A 833 -56.30 6.27 -59.26
CA TYR A 833 -55.16 6.90 -58.59
C TYR A 833 -53.93 5.98 -58.43
N MET A 834 -53.96 4.78 -59.02
CA MET A 834 -52.85 3.81 -58.99
C MET A 834 -51.81 4.04 -60.10
N ASN A 835 -51.49 5.30 -60.41
CA ASN A 835 -50.56 5.64 -61.48
C ASN A 835 -49.10 5.40 -61.05
N PRO A 836 -48.31 4.56 -61.77
CA PRO A 836 -46.93 4.25 -61.41
C PRO A 836 -46.07 5.51 -61.21
N GLY A 837 -45.32 5.54 -60.10
CA GLY A 837 -44.43 6.65 -59.74
C GLY A 837 -45.13 7.95 -59.32
N HIS A 838 -46.47 7.98 -59.28
CA HIS A 838 -47.25 9.15 -58.88
C HIS A 838 -47.75 9.07 -57.44
N ILE A 839 -47.90 10.24 -56.81
CA ILE A 839 -48.51 10.39 -55.49
C ILE A 839 -49.88 11.08 -55.59
N GLN A 840 -50.92 10.43 -55.05
CA GLN A 840 -52.22 11.08 -54.82
C GLN A 840 -52.38 11.38 -53.34
N ILE A 841 -52.64 12.63 -53.02
CA ILE A 841 -52.76 13.12 -51.64
C ILE A 841 -54.23 13.39 -51.37
N LEU A 842 -54.82 12.68 -50.41
CA LEU A 842 -56.18 12.87 -49.93
C LEU A 842 -56.08 13.72 -48.66
N ALA A 843 -56.28 15.03 -48.82
CA ALA A 843 -56.21 15.99 -47.73
C ALA A 843 -57.51 15.93 -46.92
N LEU A 844 -57.42 15.43 -45.69
CA LEU A 844 -58.54 15.20 -44.77
C LEU A 844 -58.71 16.33 -43.74
N ASN A 845 -57.96 17.42 -43.88
CA ASN A 845 -57.93 18.57 -42.96
C ASN A 845 -59.23 19.40 -42.89
N LYS A 846 -60.30 18.94 -43.55
CA LYS A 846 -61.66 19.50 -43.51
C LYS A 846 -62.68 18.55 -42.87
N LEU A 847 -62.27 17.34 -42.47
CA LEU A 847 -63.10 16.35 -41.79
C LEU A 847 -62.73 16.28 -40.29
N ASP A 848 -63.72 16.09 -39.43
CA ASP A 848 -63.51 15.74 -38.02
C ASP A 848 -63.08 14.27 -37.87
N PRO A 849 -62.42 13.86 -36.76
CA PRO A 849 -61.88 12.50 -36.59
C PRO A 849 -62.87 11.35 -36.84
N SER A 850 -64.13 11.49 -36.43
CA SER A 850 -65.18 10.49 -36.71
C SER A 850 -65.52 10.37 -38.20
N ASP A 851 -65.46 11.49 -38.94
CA ASP A 851 -65.76 11.54 -40.37
C ASP A 851 -64.56 11.10 -41.22
N MET A 852 -63.34 11.42 -40.78
CA MET A 852 -62.10 10.81 -41.32
C MET A 852 -62.14 9.28 -41.23
N ASP A 853 -62.60 8.73 -40.10
CA ASP A 853 -62.65 7.29 -39.85
C ASP A 853 -63.69 6.58 -40.74
N LYS A 854 -64.89 7.17 -40.90
CA LYS A 854 -65.90 6.71 -41.87
C LYS A 854 -65.39 6.73 -43.30
N PHE A 855 -64.69 7.81 -43.68
CA PHE A 855 -64.12 7.95 -45.02
C PHE A 855 -63.04 6.90 -45.29
N VAL A 856 -62.09 6.71 -44.38
CA VAL A 856 -61.06 5.67 -44.47
C VAL A 856 -61.68 4.27 -44.55
N SER A 857 -62.70 3.99 -43.72
CA SER A 857 -63.48 2.74 -43.77
C SER A 857 -64.08 2.51 -45.16
N SER A 858 -64.78 3.52 -45.70
CA SER A 858 -65.40 3.50 -47.03
C SER A 858 -64.40 3.20 -48.14
N VAL A 859 -63.25 3.88 -48.13
CA VAL A 859 -62.20 3.70 -49.15
C VAL A 859 -61.58 2.30 -49.09
N ILE A 860 -61.27 1.77 -47.91
CA ILE A 860 -60.69 0.43 -47.78
C ILE A 860 -61.72 -0.64 -48.19
N VAL A 861 -62.99 -0.49 -47.81
CA VAL A 861 -64.09 -1.36 -48.26
C VAL A 861 -64.27 -1.30 -49.78
N SER A 862 -64.10 -0.12 -50.40
CA SER A 862 -64.09 0.04 -51.86
C SER A 862 -62.97 -0.79 -52.51
N ILE A 863 -61.74 -0.73 -51.98
CA ILE A 863 -60.62 -1.56 -52.45
C ILE A 863 -60.97 -3.05 -52.38
N PHE A 864 -61.51 -3.53 -51.24
CA PHE A 864 -61.93 -4.93 -51.09
C PHE A 864 -63.01 -5.35 -52.10
N ARG A 865 -64.01 -4.48 -52.36
CA ARG A 865 -65.06 -4.72 -53.36
C ARG A 865 -64.55 -4.71 -54.80
N SER A 866 -63.48 -3.97 -55.08
CA SER A 866 -62.90 -3.84 -56.42
C SER A 866 -62.14 -5.09 -56.91
N SER A 867 -61.96 -6.09 -56.02
CA SER A 867 -61.24 -7.35 -56.21
C SER A 867 -59.96 -7.22 -57.05
N PRO A 868 -58.89 -6.59 -56.51
CA PRO A 868 -57.63 -6.43 -57.23
C PRO A 868 -57.01 -7.78 -57.63
N GLU A 869 -56.27 -7.78 -58.73
CA GLU A 869 -55.50 -8.94 -59.19
C GLU A 869 -54.32 -9.24 -58.25
N GLU A 870 -53.92 -10.51 -58.12
CA GLU A 870 -52.71 -10.86 -57.38
C GLU A 870 -51.46 -10.35 -58.09
N HIS A 871 -50.45 -9.92 -57.31
CA HIS A 871 -49.23 -9.35 -57.87
C HIS A 871 -48.00 -9.67 -57.02
N PRO A 872 -46.91 -10.21 -57.60
CA PRO A 872 -45.67 -10.47 -56.88
C PRO A 872 -44.93 -9.15 -56.59
N GLY A 873 -44.73 -8.85 -55.31
CA GLY A 873 -44.01 -7.65 -54.88
C GLY A 873 -44.84 -6.36 -54.91
N LEU A 874 -44.27 -5.29 -54.37
CA LEU A 874 -44.96 -4.01 -54.17
C LEU A 874 -45.20 -3.29 -55.50
N ARG A 875 -46.44 -2.89 -55.76
CA ARG A 875 -46.81 -1.95 -56.85
C ARG A 875 -47.56 -0.70 -56.35
N PHE A 876 -48.15 -0.77 -55.17
CA PHE A 876 -48.99 0.28 -54.60
C PHE A 876 -48.77 0.43 -53.10
N LEU A 877 -48.72 1.65 -52.60
CA LEU A 877 -48.51 1.95 -51.17
C LEU A 877 -49.57 2.92 -50.64
N LEU A 878 -50.31 2.49 -49.63
CA LEU A 878 -51.26 3.32 -48.89
C LEU A 878 -50.58 3.85 -47.63
N VAL A 879 -50.61 5.16 -47.42
CA VAL A 879 -49.98 5.83 -46.29
C VAL A 879 -51.05 6.53 -45.46
N PHE A 880 -51.14 6.19 -44.17
CA PHE A 880 -52.06 6.82 -43.23
C PHE A 880 -51.26 7.67 -42.26
N ASP A 881 -51.27 9.00 -42.43
CA ASP A 881 -50.58 9.91 -41.53
C ASP A 881 -51.42 10.25 -40.29
N GLU A 882 -50.75 10.42 -39.15
CA GLU A 882 -51.35 10.62 -37.83
C GLU A 882 -52.52 9.64 -37.53
N VAL A 883 -52.39 8.36 -37.94
CA VAL A 883 -53.48 7.37 -37.99
C VAL A 883 -54.13 7.07 -36.63
N HIS A 884 -53.48 7.40 -35.52
CA HIS A 884 -54.09 7.34 -34.19
C HIS A 884 -55.36 8.19 -34.06
N ARG A 885 -55.55 9.23 -34.88
CA ARG A 885 -56.79 10.02 -34.95
C ARG A 885 -58.05 9.19 -35.21
N LEU A 886 -57.90 8.02 -35.85
CA LEU A 886 -58.99 7.10 -36.15
C LEU A 886 -59.42 6.26 -34.92
N LEU A 887 -58.61 6.23 -33.85
CA LEU A 887 -58.90 5.46 -32.64
C LEU A 887 -59.99 6.15 -31.79
N PRO A 888 -60.86 5.39 -31.10
CA PRO A 888 -61.92 5.95 -30.25
C PRO A 888 -61.44 6.96 -29.20
N LYS A 889 -60.28 6.71 -28.59
CA LYS A 889 -59.66 7.61 -27.60
C LYS A 889 -59.19 8.97 -28.14
N PHE A 890 -59.21 9.16 -29.46
CA PHE A 890 -58.88 10.41 -30.15
C PHE A 890 -60.06 10.97 -30.97
N GLY A 891 -61.27 10.44 -30.80
CA GLY A 891 -62.51 10.95 -31.41
C GLY A 891 -62.95 10.25 -32.71
N GLY A 892 -62.24 9.23 -33.18
CA GLY A 892 -62.72 8.34 -34.24
C GLY A 892 -63.80 7.38 -33.75
N SER A 893 -64.46 6.65 -34.66
CA SER A 893 -65.36 5.53 -34.29
C SER A 893 -64.61 4.21 -34.09
N GLY A 894 -63.38 4.10 -34.62
CA GLY A 894 -62.60 2.86 -34.68
C GLY A 894 -62.94 1.97 -35.88
N GLU A 895 -63.91 2.33 -36.71
CA GLU A 895 -64.40 1.50 -37.81
C GLU A 895 -63.42 1.42 -38.97
N GLY A 896 -62.85 2.56 -39.38
CA GLY A 896 -61.81 2.65 -40.41
C GLY A 896 -60.50 2.02 -39.94
N PHE A 897 -60.17 2.16 -38.65
CA PHE A 897 -59.04 1.45 -38.05
C PHE A 897 -59.17 -0.09 -38.14
N LEU A 898 -60.36 -0.65 -37.89
CA LEU A 898 -60.63 -2.08 -38.10
C LEU A 898 -60.50 -2.50 -39.58
N GLN A 899 -60.84 -1.61 -40.53
CA GLN A 899 -60.58 -1.87 -41.95
C GLN A 899 -59.08 -1.81 -42.29
N ILE A 900 -58.29 -0.92 -41.67
CA ILE A 900 -56.82 -0.89 -41.80
C ILE A 900 -56.21 -2.20 -41.29
N GLU A 901 -56.68 -2.71 -40.16
CA GLU A 901 -56.25 -4.00 -39.61
C GLU A 901 -56.52 -5.15 -40.58
N ARG A 902 -57.73 -5.20 -41.14
CA ARG A 902 -58.09 -6.15 -42.19
C ARG A 902 -57.22 -5.99 -43.45
N ALA A 903 -56.95 -4.76 -43.87
CA ALA A 903 -56.07 -4.46 -45.00
C ALA A 903 -54.66 -5.01 -44.76
N CYS A 904 -54.07 -4.81 -43.58
CA CYS A 904 -52.75 -5.34 -43.22
C CYS A 904 -52.69 -6.89 -43.22
N ARG A 905 -53.83 -7.58 -43.13
CA ARG A 905 -53.89 -9.05 -43.23
C ARG A 905 -54.00 -9.55 -44.67
N GLU A 906 -54.68 -8.80 -45.54
CA GLU A 906 -55.07 -9.26 -46.87
C GLU A 906 -54.33 -8.61 -48.05
N PHE A 907 -53.90 -7.34 -47.94
CA PHE A 907 -53.43 -6.53 -49.07
C PHE A 907 -52.10 -7.02 -49.68
N ARG A 908 -51.28 -7.72 -48.89
CA ARG A 908 -50.02 -8.33 -49.35
C ARG A 908 -50.16 -9.20 -50.61
N LYS A 909 -51.30 -9.88 -50.81
CA LYS A 909 -51.56 -10.75 -51.97
C LYS A 909 -51.70 -9.98 -53.30
N TRP A 910 -52.04 -8.69 -53.22
CA TRP A 910 -52.27 -7.81 -54.37
C TRP A 910 -51.08 -6.89 -54.69
N GLY A 911 -49.94 -7.08 -54.00
CA GLY A 911 -48.79 -6.17 -54.07
C GLY A 911 -49.06 -4.80 -53.43
N PHE A 912 -50.03 -4.72 -52.52
CA PHE A 912 -50.47 -3.49 -51.86
C PHE A 912 -49.84 -3.39 -50.47
N GLY A 913 -48.97 -2.40 -50.28
CA GLY A 913 -48.38 -2.07 -48.99
C GLY A 913 -49.23 -1.09 -48.20
N VAL A 914 -49.04 -1.09 -46.88
CA VAL A 914 -49.65 -0.12 -45.96
C VAL A 914 -48.54 0.42 -45.06
N MET A 915 -48.44 1.75 -44.96
CA MET A 915 -47.54 2.44 -44.04
C MET A 915 -48.36 3.28 -43.06
N LEU A 916 -48.24 2.96 -41.78
CA LEU A 916 -48.91 3.67 -40.69
C LEU A 916 -47.93 4.68 -40.08
N VAL A 917 -48.29 5.96 -39.99
CA VAL A 917 -47.49 6.97 -39.30
C VAL A 917 -48.25 7.46 -38.07
N SER A 918 -47.62 7.42 -36.90
CA SER A 918 -48.30 7.69 -35.62
C SER A 918 -47.36 8.18 -34.54
N GLN A 919 -47.90 8.79 -33.48
CA GLN A 919 -47.09 9.30 -32.39
C GLN A 919 -46.63 8.19 -31.43
N VAL A 920 -47.55 7.32 -31.01
CA VAL A 920 -47.34 6.29 -29.99
C VAL A 920 -47.56 4.91 -30.61
N LEU A 921 -46.64 3.97 -30.38
CA LEU A 921 -46.68 2.62 -30.95
C LEU A 921 -47.44 1.62 -30.05
N SER A 922 -47.55 1.90 -28.76
CA SER A 922 -48.37 1.10 -27.82
C SER A 922 -49.85 1.10 -28.19
N ASP A 923 -50.32 2.14 -28.88
CA ASP A 923 -51.73 2.36 -29.25
C ASP A 923 -52.31 1.34 -30.25
N PHE A 924 -51.46 0.61 -30.96
CA PHE A 924 -51.89 -0.37 -31.96
C PHE A 924 -52.16 -1.74 -31.33
N VAL A 925 -53.26 -2.38 -31.74
CA VAL A 925 -53.67 -3.72 -31.29
C VAL A 925 -52.67 -4.80 -31.78
N GLY A 926 -52.68 -5.96 -31.13
CA GLY A 926 -51.76 -7.07 -31.42
C GLY A 926 -51.81 -7.58 -32.86
N GLU A 927 -52.96 -7.60 -33.52
CA GLU A 927 -53.09 -8.11 -34.89
C GLU A 927 -52.34 -7.25 -35.92
N ILE A 928 -52.41 -5.92 -35.81
CA ILE A 928 -51.61 -5.02 -36.66
C ILE A 928 -50.12 -5.26 -36.43
N LYS A 929 -49.70 -5.39 -35.16
CA LYS A 929 -48.30 -5.67 -34.79
C LYS A 929 -47.80 -7.03 -35.27
N ALA A 930 -48.68 -8.01 -35.47
CA ALA A 930 -48.34 -9.33 -36.02
C ALA A 930 -48.19 -9.34 -37.54
N ASN A 931 -48.84 -8.42 -38.25
CA ASN A 931 -48.82 -8.35 -39.72
C ASN A 931 -47.85 -7.28 -40.27
N ILE A 932 -47.36 -6.35 -39.44
CA ILE A 932 -46.35 -5.36 -39.82
C ILE A 932 -44.94 -5.92 -39.55
N ASN A 933 -44.17 -6.15 -40.62
CA ASN A 933 -42.79 -6.62 -40.54
C ASN A 933 -41.78 -5.48 -40.31
N THR A 934 -42.07 -4.26 -40.79
CA THR A 934 -41.12 -3.13 -40.68
C THR A 934 -41.54 -2.11 -39.63
N GLU A 935 -40.75 -1.97 -38.57
CA GLU A 935 -40.96 -1.01 -37.48
C GLU A 935 -39.85 0.07 -37.55
N VAL A 936 -40.22 1.34 -37.78
CA VAL A 936 -39.32 2.49 -37.72
C VAL A 936 -39.68 3.33 -36.50
N GLN A 937 -38.86 3.23 -35.47
CA GLN A 937 -39.08 3.89 -34.20
C GLN A 937 -38.14 5.09 -34.06
N MET A 938 -38.67 6.29 -34.29
CA MET A 938 -38.00 7.55 -33.97
C MET A 938 -38.04 7.79 -32.44
N ARG A 939 -37.28 8.78 -31.94
CA ARG A 939 -37.20 9.12 -30.51
C ARG A 939 -38.59 9.30 -29.88
N VAL A 940 -38.86 8.62 -28.77
CA VAL A 940 -40.11 8.65 -27.99
C VAL A 940 -39.85 9.12 -26.56
N SER A 941 -40.85 9.75 -25.94
CA SER A 941 -40.89 10.14 -24.52
C SER A 941 -41.87 9.32 -23.67
N GLU A 942 -42.78 8.57 -24.29
CA GLU A 942 -43.84 7.78 -23.64
C GLU A 942 -43.28 6.53 -22.94
N GLU A 943 -43.54 6.40 -21.63
CA GLU A 943 -42.94 5.33 -20.81
C GLU A 943 -43.33 3.93 -21.28
N LYS A 944 -44.56 3.72 -21.78
CA LYS A 944 -45.05 2.42 -22.24
C LYS A 944 -44.27 1.90 -23.45
N ASP A 945 -43.96 2.77 -24.40
CA ASP A 945 -43.14 2.43 -25.57
C ASP A 945 -41.68 2.21 -25.17
N LEU A 946 -41.14 3.04 -24.27
CA LEU A 946 -39.78 2.86 -23.75
C LEU A 946 -39.63 1.53 -22.99
N ALA A 947 -40.61 1.16 -22.16
CA ALA A 947 -40.64 -0.12 -21.45
C ALA A 947 -40.67 -1.30 -22.44
N ARG A 948 -41.55 -1.26 -23.45
CA ARG A 948 -41.63 -2.28 -24.51
C ARG A 948 -40.31 -2.44 -25.26
N ILE A 949 -39.62 -1.33 -25.55
CA ILE A 949 -38.33 -1.35 -26.26
C ILE A 949 -37.22 -1.95 -25.39
N LYS A 950 -37.21 -1.63 -24.09
CA LYS A 950 -36.29 -2.23 -23.11
C LYS A 950 -36.51 -3.74 -22.97
N GLU A 951 -37.77 -4.19 -22.97
CA GLU A 951 -38.14 -5.59 -22.85
C GLU A 951 -37.81 -6.40 -24.13
N ARG A 952 -38.18 -5.87 -25.31
CA ARG A 952 -38.01 -6.57 -26.60
C ARG A 952 -36.57 -6.54 -27.14
N TYR A 953 -35.84 -5.45 -26.91
CA TYR A 953 -34.54 -5.19 -27.55
C TYR A 953 -33.41 -4.86 -26.56
N GLY A 954 -33.68 -4.90 -25.26
CA GLY A 954 -32.69 -4.70 -24.20
C GLY A 954 -32.38 -3.24 -23.86
N LEU A 955 -31.60 -3.06 -22.79
CA LEU A 955 -31.31 -1.75 -22.21
C LEU A 955 -30.46 -0.84 -23.12
N GLU A 956 -29.57 -1.41 -23.93
CA GLU A 956 -28.74 -0.61 -24.86
C GLU A 956 -29.54 -0.10 -26.07
N ALA A 957 -30.58 -0.80 -26.53
CA ALA A 957 -31.52 -0.28 -27.52
C ALA A 957 -32.24 0.97 -26.98
N LEU A 958 -32.80 0.86 -25.77
CA LEU A 958 -33.46 1.98 -25.08
C LEU A 958 -32.52 3.19 -24.96
N LYS A 959 -31.32 3.00 -24.39
CA LYS A 959 -30.33 4.08 -24.22
C LYS A 959 -29.95 4.73 -25.55
N SER A 960 -29.80 3.93 -26.61
CA SER A 960 -29.48 4.42 -27.96
C SER A 960 -30.62 5.24 -28.56
N LEU A 961 -31.87 4.83 -28.36
CA LEU A 961 -33.06 5.53 -28.87
C LEU A 961 -33.31 6.86 -28.16
N VAL A 962 -33.21 6.89 -26.82
CA VAL A 962 -33.37 8.13 -26.04
C VAL A 962 -32.30 9.16 -26.43
N LYS A 963 -31.09 8.70 -26.77
CA LYS A 963 -29.97 9.53 -27.22
C LYS A 963 -29.94 9.80 -28.73
N ALA A 964 -30.94 9.35 -29.49
CA ALA A 964 -30.95 9.52 -30.94
C ALA A 964 -31.11 11.01 -31.33
N ASP A 965 -30.29 11.45 -32.30
CA ASP A 965 -30.46 12.76 -32.94
C ASP A 965 -31.79 12.83 -33.72
N VAL A 966 -32.28 14.05 -33.94
CA VAL A 966 -33.45 14.30 -34.78
C VAL A 966 -33.18 13.79 -36.21
N GLY A 967 -34.10 12.98 -36.75
CA GLY A 967 -33.91 12.33 -38.05
C GLY A 967 -33.15 11.00 -38.01
N VAL A 968 -32.72 10.54 -36.83
CA VAL A 968 -32.24 9.16 -36.63
C VAL A 968 -33.35 8.30 -36.03
N GLY A 969 -33.65 7.19 -36.69
CA GLY A 969 -34.65 6.20 -36.26
C GLY A 969 -34.03 4.83 -36.02
N MET A 970 -34.61 4.09 -35.07
CA MET A 970 -34.35 2.66 -34.88
C MET A 970 -35.21 1.87 -35.86
N VAL A 971 -34.60 1.25 -36.87
CA VAL A 971 -35.28 0.43 -37.87
C VAL A 971 -35.17 -1.03 -37.46
N GLN A 972 -36.29 -1.74 -37.47
CA GLN A 972 -36.38 -3.17 -37.24
C GLN A 972 -37.20 -3.83 -38.36
N ASN A 973 -36.72 -4.99 -38.83
CA ASN A 973 -37.43 -5.88 -39.73
C ASN A 973 -36.96 -7.31 -39.41
N ALA A 974 -37.85 -8.30 -39.44
CA ALA A 974 -37.52 -9.67 -39.05
C ALA A 974 -36.42 -10.30 -39.93
N GLU A 975 -36.42 -9.98 -41.23
CA GLU A 975 -35.48 -10.50 -42.22
C GLU A 975 -34.09 -9.88 -42.13
N TYR A 976 -33.93 -8.75 -41.44
CA TYR A 976 -32.69 -7.97 -41.42
C TYR A 976 -31.98 -8.09 -40.07
N ASN A 977 -30.65 -8.19 -40.08
CA ASN A 977 -29.84 -8.21 -38.86
C ASN A 977 -30.31 -9.24 -37.80
N ARG A 978 -30.87 -10.39 -38.24
CA ARG A 978 -31.49 -11.43 -37.39
C ARG A 978 -32.65 -10.91 -36.53
N GLY A 979 -33.44 -9.97 -37.06
CA GLY A 979 -34.54 -9.33 -36.35
C GLY A 979 -34.11 -8.26 -35.33
N LEU A 980 -32.81 -8.08 -35.07
CA LEU A 980 -32.30 -7.06 -34.15
C LEU A 980 -32.37 -5.65 -34.79
N PRO A 981 -32.87 -4.64 -34.07
CA PRO A 981 -32.94 -3.28 -34.59
C PRO A 981 -31.56 -2.69 -34.88
N TYR A 982 -31.52 -1.75 -35.82
CA TYR A 982 -30.35 -0.94 -36.14
C TYR A 982 -30.73 0.51 -36.38
N PHE A 983 -29.81 1.44 -36.15
CA PHE A 983 -30.10 2.87 -36.27
C PHE A 983 -29.77 3.41 -37.67
N VAL A 984 -30.72 4.13 -38.25
CA VAL A 984 -30.61 4.78 -39.57
C VAL A 984 -30.77 6.27 -39.39
N ALA A 985 -29.76 7.03 -39.81
CA ALA A 985 -29.88 8.45 -40.05
C ALA A 985 -30.56 8.63 -41.42
N PHE A 986 -31.84 9.00 -41.41
CA PHE A 986 -32.59 9.22 -42.64
C PHE A 986 -32.04 10.43 -43.40
N ARG A 987 -31.97 10.33 -44.73
CA ARG A 987 -31.55 11.45 -45.58
C ARG A 987 -32.58 12.60 -45.49
N PRO A 988 -32.20 13.86 -45.76
CA PRO A 988 -33.19 14.92 -45.96
C PRO A 988 -34.06 14.62 -47.19
N ILE A 989 -35.29 15.14 -47.17
CA ILE A 989 -36.24 15.07 -48.30
C ILE A 989 -35.83 15.98 -49.46
N LEU A 990 -36.22 15.58 -50.67
CA LEU A 990 -36.01 16.28 -51.93
C LEU A 990 -37.13 17.29 -52.25
N HIS A 991 -38.32 17.10 -51.67
CA HIS A 991 -39.48 17.97 -51.82
C HIS A 991 -39.60 19.06 -50.73
N SER A 992 -40.58 19.96 -50.86
CA SER A 992 -40.87 21.05 -49.92
C SER A 992 -41.32 20.56 -48.54
N THR A 993 -40.68 21.04 -47.47
CA THR A 993 -41.12 20.83 -46.07
C THR A 993 -42.49 21.42 -45.75
N ARG A 994 -42.94 22.40 -46.55
CA ARG A 994 -44.14 23.19 -46.31
C ARG A 994 -45.31 22.65 -47.14
N ARG A 995 -46.49 22.62 -46.52
CA ARG A 995 -47.76 22.43 -47.24
C ARG A 995 -47.92 23.49 -48.33
N LEU A 996 -48.69 23.17 -49.36
CA LEU A 996 -49.14 24.15 -50.34
C LEU A 996 -50.01 25.23 -49.65
N PRO A 997 -49.89 26.50 -50.07
CA PRO A 997 -50.82 27.56 -49.66
C PRO A 997 -52.28 27.18 -49.97
N ASP A 998 -53.20 27.66 -49.15
CA ASP A 998 -54.61 27.26 -49.24
C ASP A 998 -55.24 27.73 -50.58
N ASP A 999 -54.84 28.91 -51.11
CA ASP A 999 -55.26 29.41 -52.43
C ASP A 999 -54.77 28.55 -53.61
N VAL A 1000 -53.73 27.74 -53.40
CA VAL A 1000 -53.20 26.77 -54.37
C VAL A 1000 -53.94 25.45 -54.23
N LEU A 1001 -54.24 25.01 -53.00
CA LEU A 1001 -55.06 23.82 -52.74
C LEU A 1001 -56.49 23.99 -53.30
N ASP A 1002 -57.10 25.16 -53.14
CA ASP A 1002 -58.41 25.47 -53.71
C ASP A 1002 -58.41 25.34 -55.24
N LYS A 1003 -57.35 25.81 -55.92
CA LYS A 1003 -57.18 25.63 -57.38
C LYS A 1003 -57.00 24.18 -57.79
N TYR A 1004 -56.19 23.40 -57.08
CA TYR A 1004 -56.06 21.95 -57.32
C TYR A 1004 -57.42 21.26 -57.22
N ASN A 1005 -58.23 21.65 -56.24
CA ASN A 1005 -59.58 21.12 -56.07
C ASN A 1005 -60.54 21.57 -57.20
N GLU A 1006 -60.53 22.85 -57.58
CA GLU A 1006 -61.37 23.38 -58.67
C GLU A 1006 -61.05 22.73 -60.03
N TYR A 1007 -59.77 22.63 -60.40
CA TYR A 1007 -59.36 21.98 -61.63
C TYR A 1007 -59.54 20.46 -61.57
N GLY A 1008 -59.35 19.84 -60.39
CA GLY A 1008 -59.63 18.43 -60.17
C GLY A 1008 -61.10 18.08 -60.38
N GLU A 1009 -62.04 18.87 -59.82
CA GLU A 1009 -63.48 18.69 -60.01
C GLU A 1009 -63.86 18.83 -61.51
N LYS A 1010 -63.27 19.78 -62.24
CA LYS A 1010 -63.45 19.92 -63.70
C LYS A 1010 -62.89 18.75 -64.50
N ILE A 1011 -61.73 18.22 -64.12
CA ILE A 1011 -61.12 17.05 -64.78
C ILE A 1011 -61.97 15.80 -64.54
N GLU A 1012 -62.54 15.62 -63.35
CA GLU A 1012 -63.42 14.49 -63.03
C GLU A 1012 -64.77 14.58 -63.76
N ASP A 1013 -65.33 15.77 -63.94
CA ASP A 1013 -66.52 16.00 -64.78
C ASP A 1013 -66.24 15.69 -66.27
N LEU A 1014 -65.10 16.13 -66.80
CA LEU A 1014 -64.66 15.79 -68.17
C LEU A 1014 -64.39 14.29 -68.35
N GLU A 1015 -63.78 13.61 -67.37
CA GLU A 1015 -63.66 12.14 -67.37
C GLU A 1015 -65.02 11.48 -67.46
N TYR A 1016 -65.97 11.89 -66.61
CA TYR A 1016 -67.30 11.31 -66.55
C TYR A 1016 -68.07 11.50 -67.87
N GLN A 1017 -68.00 12.70 -68.46
CA GLN A 1017 -68.60 12.98 -69.77
C GLN A 1017 -68.00 12.10 -70.88
N ILE A 1018 -66.67 11.91 -70.88
CA ILE A 1018 -66.00 10.99 -71.83
C ILE A 1018 -66.43 9.52 -71.59
N GLU A 1019 -66.54 9.07 -70.34
CA GLU A 1019 -67.02 7.72 -70.01
C GLU A 1019 -68.49 7.50 -70.45
N GLN A 1020 -69.35 8.51 -70.36
CA GLN A 1020 -70.71 8.45 -70.92
C GLN A 1020 -70.70 8.38 -72.45
N LEU A 1021 -69.89 9.21 -73.12
CA LEU A 1021 -69.76 9.20 -74.59
C LEU A 1021 -69.26 7.84 -75.12
N GLU A 1022 -68.33 7.19 -74.42
CA GLU A 1022 -67.92 5.82 -74.75
C GLU A 1022 -69.04 4.79 -74.57
N THR A 1023 -69.86 4.96 -73.53
CA THR A 1023 -71.04 4.11 -73.28
C THR A 1023 -72.07 4.27 -74.42
N GLU A 1024 -72.20 5.46 -74.98
CA GLU A 1024 -72.99 5.77 -76.19
C GLU A 1024 -72.29 5.38 -77.51
N LYS A 1025 -71.07 4.83 -77.46
CA LYS A 1025 -70.23 4.41 -78.60
C LYS A 1025 -69.79 5.56 -79.53
N VAL A 1026 -69.66 6.76 -78.99
CA VAL A 1026 -69.02 7.90 -79.68
C VAL A 1026 -67.51 7.72 -79.63
N ASP A 1027 -66.80 8.13 -80.69
CA ASP A 1027 -65.32 8.15 -80.67
C ASP A 1027 -64.84 9.27 -79.72
N THR A 1028 -64.01 8.89 -78.75
CA THR A 1028 -63.45 9.80 -77.73
C THR A 1028 -61.92 9.84 -77.75
N PHE A 1029 -61.25 9.26 -78.76
CA PHE A 1029 -59.80 9.14 -78.79
C PHE A 1029 -59.08 10.48 -78.62
N ASP A 1030 -59.47 11.50 -79.40
CA ASP A 1030 -58.87 12.84 -79.35
C ASP A 1030 -59.13 13.51 -77.98
N LEU A 1031 -60.37 13.43 -77.48
CA LEU A 1031 -60.75 13.98 -76.17
C LEU A 1031 -59.96 13.32 -75.02
N LYS A 1032 -59.69 12.03 -75.10
CA LYS A 1032 -58.83 11.31 -74.14
C LYS A 1032 -57.38 11.73 -74.24
N MET A 1033 -56.88 12.01 -75.45
CA MET A 1033 -55.51 12.48 -75.66
C MET A 1033 -55.33 13.92 -75.14
N GLU A 1034 -56.28 14.81 -75.39
CA GLU A 1034 -56.31 16.17 -74.83
C GLU A 1034 -56.42 16.15 -73.31
N LEU A 1035 -57.36 15.38 -72.74
CA LEU A 1035 -57.53 15.27 -71.29
C LEU A 1035 -56.29 14.68 -70.61
N LYS A 1036 -55.54 13.80 -71.29
CA LYS A 1036 -54.25 13.33 -70.80
C LYS A 1036 -53.20 14.45 -70.78
N LEU A 1037 -53.09 15.24 -71.84
CA LEU A 1037 -52.19 16.39 -71.92
C LEU A 1037 -52.52 17.51 -70.90
N VAL A 1038 -53.74 17.54 -70.36
CA VAL A 1038 -54.15 18.44 -69.27
C VAL A 1038 -53.80 17.90 -67.87
N LYS A 1039 -53.55 16.59 -67.75
CA LYS A 1039 -53.17 15.91 -66.50
C LYS A 1039 -51.66 15.76 -66.30
N ASP A 1040 -50.92 15.60 -67.40
CA ASP A 1040 -49.46 15.50 -67.46
C ASP A 1040 -48.76 16.87 -67.22
#